data_AF-A0A922SZE5-F1
#
_entry.id   AF-A0A922SZE5-F1
#
_cell.length_a   1.000
_cell.length_b   1.000
_cell.length_c   1.000
_cell.angle_alpha   90.00
_cell.angle_beta   90.00
_cell.angle_gamma   90.00
#
_symmetry.space_group_name_H-M   'P 1'
#
loop_
_entity.id
_entity.type
_entity.pdbx_description
1 polymer ?
#
loop_
_entity_poly.entity_id
_entity_poly.type
_entity_poly.pdbx_seq_one_letter_code
_entity_poly.pdbx_strand_id
1 'polypeptide(L)'
;MISPVISWNNPTTWGTDRPRVLTYTRKSPNIRATLIHPRISRDVLWIEANGYRILNVYRQPQNDSTFQYLTALTPPRNCLVGGDLNARHELFEPGSTSANRGAEIARWATQNDIPYIGEAGNPTHRAGHVLDVSFSNIPFARTTVREDMYTGSDHFTLVTVLPSRGRAVLEQHHYRVHERNIDRFAGLVQLYTVGVQPISNSAPADVIDASIARITQAIGDAMHAAGTPNREKGHSAPWWTEDCRVAYKRHIQEKSDYGQSPSEATPPAQGGSQTALRWLGVWFDRGLTFKKHVAERAAQARKVANHLRSLANTAHGPPAGSLRKAAITCILPILLYGAETWYEGRTKNPRIARVSRKPTVSTRVGWHLTTIDQALIAATKAILPAWRTTPNAVLLREAAMPSAQVALEEAKLRFAVHLRTIDDKHPLTNRTTLPLVIRGRAAGNRRIPRSKVQRVAQLLPATPRNVLASPHFSYGSRQDPTQGQGKDIAAQNFTIWWESLGQETITVFSDGSEQQINGTRVVTYGYAIYQGQAAVATGQGSLNALSHVFDAEAIGACRGLKHALQLSLPSQREIVLCIDSTSVIWGIRGAAPASSQWAFLQIHGAMEAYSVKTRWAPGHMKIVGNELADQLADNEAKDPHQPYGMAASPTRSGIRTVGRRLLEHTRDTWWKDKSSRLSAWYTQWQLPYDTRRTPAALWLPRRILAKVLMIRSTHGDFEWYHRKFNHEDTSKCLCGRPKTPEHLVFCKRATTHFKKWPLRPIVPPRTRQEGLAYLAQLIDQPQEFETFVKVTNSFYDE
;
A
#
# COMPACT_ATOMS: atom_id res chain seq x y z
N MET A 1 -14.40 2.08 9.18
CA MET A 1 -14.98 0.85 9.76
C MET A 1 -14.69 0.94 11.24
N ILE A 2 -15.70 0.78 12.08
CA ILE A 2 -15.66 0.94 13.53
C ILE A 2 -15.95 -0.44 14.14
N SER A 3 -15.18 -0.82 15.17
CA SER A 3 -15.24 -2.12 15.85
C SER A 3 -15.39 -1.91 17.35
N PRO A 4 -16.14 -2.76 18.08
CA PRO A 4 -16.22 -2.71 19.54
C PRO A 4 -14.97 -3.28 20.23
N VAL A 5 -14.04 -3.83 19.45
CA VAL A 5 -12.76 -4.36 19.95
C VAL A 5 -11.62 -3.66 19.21
N ILE A 6 -10.73 -3.02 19.99
CA ILE A 6 -9.59 -2.23 19.49
C ILE A 6 -8.47 -3.15 18.98
N SER A 7 -8.30 -4.32 19.60
CA SER A 7 -7.39 -5.38 19.14
C SER A 7 -7.94 -6.77 19.49
N TRP A 8 -7.98 -7.68 18.53
CA TRP A 8 -8.50 -9.06 18.71
C TRP A 8 -7.49 -10.12 18.30
N ASN A 9 -6.21 -9.74 18.29
CA ASN A 9 -5.06 -10.58 17.95
C ASN A 9 -4.35 -11.12 19.20
N ASN A 10 -5.01 -11.15 20.36
CA ASN A 10 -4.46 -11.68 21.60
C ASN A 10 -4.41 -13.23 21.54
N PRO A 11 -3.23 -13.86 21.72
CA PRO A 11 -3.08 -15.31 21.60
C PRO A 11 -3.84 -16.15 22.64
N THR A 12 -4.14 -15.59 23.82
CA THR A 12 -4.81 -16.32 24.93
C THR A 12 -6.34 -16.32 24.84
N THR A 13 -6.92 -15.50 23.96
CA THR A 13 -8.38 -15.31 23.80
C THR A 13 -8.81 -15.51 22.34
N TRP A 14 -8.13 -16.43 21.64
CA TRP A 14 -8.34 -16.63 20.20
C TRP A 14 -9.76 -17.09 19.92
N GLY A 15 -10.51 -16.24 19.22
CA GLY A 15 -11.92 -16.46 18.92
C GLY A 15 -12.88 -15.94 19.98
N THR A 16 -12.46 -15.63 21.22
CA THR A 16 -13.29 -14.97 22.26
C THR A 16 -13.30 -13.44 22.15
N ASP A 17 -12.25 -12.82 21.59
CA ASP A 17 -12.17 -11.36 21.41
C ASP A 17 -12.52 -10.85 20.00
N ARG A 18 -12.81 -11.71 19.01
CA ARG A 18 -13.10 -11.24 17.63
C ARG A 18 -14.42 -10.48 17.56
N PRO A 19 -14.50 -9.27 16.99
CA PRO A 19 -15.78 -8.57 16.88
C PRO A 19 -16.77 -9.40 16.04
N ARG A 20 -18.00 -9.56 16.54
CA ARG A 20 -19.11 -10.17 15.77
C ARG A 20 -20.01 -9.13 15.12
N VAL A 21 -19.95 -7.89 15.62
CA VAL A 21 -20.57 -6.73 14.99
C VAL A 21 -19.51 -5.75 14.50
N LEU A 22 -19.76 -5.15 13.35
CA LEU A 22 -18.92 -4.11 12.75
C LEU A 22 -19.81 -3.05 12.10
N THR A 23 -19.42 -1.79 12.21
CA THR A 23 -20.13 -0.69 11.54
C THR A 23 -19.23 -0.03 10.50
N TYR A 24 -19.68 -0.03 9.25
CA TYR A 24 -19.00 0.67 8.16
C TYR A 24 -19.67 2.03 7.90
N THR A 25 -18.92 3.10 8.08
CA THR A 25 -19.34 4.45 7.67
C THR A 25 -18.77 4.79 6.29
N ARG A 26 -19.65 5.08 5.33
CA ARG A 26 -19.24 5.59 4.01
C ARG A 26 -18.55 6.95 4.19
N LYS A 27 -17.33 7.09 3.68
CA LYS A 27 -16.60 8.36 3.70
C LYS A 27 -17.33 9.41 2.89
N SER A 28 -17.92 10.39 3.58
CA SER A 28 -18.70 11.50 3.01
C SER A 28 -18.48 12.74 3.87
N PRO A 29 -18.36 13.95 3.30
CA PRO A 29 -18.27 15.18 4.09
C PRO A 29 -19.52 15.42 4.97
N ASN A 30 -20.63 14.78 4.63
CA ASN A 30 -21.93 14.96 5.27
C ASN A 30 -22.26 13.90 6.34
N ILE A 31 -21.36 12.94 6.60
CA ILE A 31 -21.59 11.87 7.58
C ILE A 31 -20.36 11.81 8.50
N ARG A 32 -20.58 12.13 9.78
CA ARG A 32 -19.60 12.02 10.86
C ARG A 32 -20.09 10.93 11.80
N ALA A 33 -19.26 9.92 12.02
CA ALA A 33 -19.55 8.84 12.95
C ALA A 33 -18.40 8.68 13.95
N THR A 34 -18.73 8.61 15.23
CA THR A 34 -17.80 8.40 16.35
C THR A 34 -18.23 7.18 17.16
N LEU A 35 -17.26 6.54 17.82
CA LEU A 35 -17.50 5.42 18.73
C LEU A 35 -17.88 6.00 20.10
N ILE A 36 -19.03 5.60 20.67
CA ILE A 36 -19.50 6.15 21.96
C ILE A 36 -18.89 5.38 23.13
N HIS A 37 -18.73 4.05 23.01
CA HIS A 37 -18.20 3.20 24.07
C HIS A 37 -17.26 2.12 23.49
N PRO A 38 -15.94 2.19 23.75
CA PRO A 38 -14.99 1.31 23.10
C PRO A 38 -14.96 -0.14 23.59
N ARG A 39 -15.70 -0.53 24.65
CA ARG A 39 -15.82 -1.95 25.02
C ARG A 39 -16.98 -2.26 25.98
N ILE A 40 -18.14 -2.67 25.44
CA ILE A 40 -19.23 -3.27 26.23
C ILE A 40 -19.19 -4.80 26.07
N SER A 41 -19.21 -5.27 24.82
CA SER A 41 -19.03 -6.66 24.43
C SER A 41 -18.57 -6.69 22.97
N ARG A 42 -17.97 -7.80 22.53
CA ARG A 42 -17.66 -8.06 21.11
C ARG A 42 -18.91 -8.13 20.20
N ASP A 43 -20.07 -8.32 20.83
CA ASP A 43 -21.38 -8.56 20.24
C ASP A 43 -22.24 -7.28 20.16
N VAL A 44 -21.76 -6.16 20.74
CA VAL A 44 -22.52 -4.92 20.89
C VAL A 44 -21.63 -3.73 20.52
N LEU A 45 -22.08 -2.89 19.58
CA LEU A 45 -21.35 -1.72 19.11
C LEU A 45 -22.23 -0.47 19.06
N TRP A 46 -21.88 0.53 19.89
CA TRP A 46 -22.48 1.86 19.85
C TRP A 46 -21.69 2.81 18.96
N ILE A 47 -22.38 3.51 18.08
CA ILE A 47 -21.85 4.67 17.38
C ILE A 47 -22.78 5.88 17.51
N GLU A 48 -22.23 7.07 17.46
CA GLU A 48 -22.98 8.30 17.21
C GLU A 48 -22.74 8.72 15.76
N ALA A 49 -23.80 8.89 14.97
CA ALA A 49 -23.71 9.35 13.60
C ALA A 49 -24.58 10.60 13.40
N ASN A 50 -23.96 11.76 13.22
CA ASN A 50 -24.64 13.05 13.11
C ASN A 50 -25.71 13.27 14.21
N GLY A 51 -25.41 12.92 15.47
CA GLY A 51 -26.34 13.07 16.59
C GLY A 51 -27.41 11.97 16.73
N TYR A 52 -27.41 10.95 15.87
CA TYR A 52 -28.17 9.72 16.08
C TYR A 52 -27.33 8.68 16.82
N ARG A 53 -27.91 8.02 17.82
CA ARG A 53 -27.25 6.95 18.58
C ARG A 53 -27.66 5.61 18.01
N ILE A 54 -26.72 4.90 17.38
CA ILE A 54 -26.98 3.65 16.70
C ILE A 54 -26.28 2.51 17.44
N LEU A 55 -27.07 1.52 17.86
CA LEU A 55 -26.61 0.30 18.49
C LEU A 55 -26.73 -0.87 17.51
N ASN A 56 -25.60 -1.44 17.13
CA ASN A 56 -25.51 -2.66 16.32
C ASN A 56 -25.29 -3.86 17.24
N VAL A 57 -26.18 -4.85 17.20
CA VAL A 57 -26.20 -5.99 18.13
C VAL A 57 -26.20 -7.31 17.37
N TYR A 58 -25.37 -8.25 17.81
CA TYR A 58 -25.46 -9.66 17.44
C TYR A 58 -25.71 -10.49 18.70
N ARG A 59 -26.84 -11.19 18.78
CA ARG A 59 -27.12 -12.10 19.89
C ARG A 59 -26.99 -13.53 19.43
N GLN A 60 -25.99 -14.23 19.95
CA GLN A 60 -25.88 -15.68 19.78
C GLN A 60 -27.01 -16.39 20.55
N PRO A 61 -27.69 -17.40 19.95
CA PRO A 61 -28.62 -18.25 20.69
C PRO A 61 -27.94 -18.83 21.94
N GLN A 62 -28.66 -18.89 23.06
CA GLN A 62 -28.19 -19.44 24.35
C GLN A 62 -27.13 -18.61 25.11
N ASN A 63 -26.69 -17.46 24.59
CA ASN A 63 -25.86 -16.52 25.34
C ASN A 63 -26.72 -15.41 25.96
N ASP A 64 -26.78 -15.38 27.30
CA ASP A 64 -27.62 -14.43 28.04
C ASP A 64 -26.98 -13.04 28.25
N SER A 65 -25.67 -12.88 28.07
CA SER A 65 -24.99 -11.59 28.35
C SER A 65 -25.49 -10.43 27.48
N THR A 66 -25.54 -10.61 26.17
CA THR A 66 -26.06 -9.60 25.23
C THR A 66 -27.55 -9.34 25.45
N PHE A 67 -28.29 -10.38 25.84
CA PHE A 67 -29.71 -10.26 26.15
C PHE A 67 -29.96 -9.43 27.41
N GLN A 68 -29.21 -9.70 28.50
CA GLN A 68 -29.29 -8.96 29.75
C GLN A 68 -28.91 -7.49 29.53
N TYR A 69 -27.86 -7.24 28.73
CA TYR A 69 -27.49 -5.88 28.35
C TYR A 69 -28.62 -5.17 27.59
N LEU A 70 -29.20 -5.82 26.59
CA LEU A 70 -30.28 -5.23 25.77
C LEU A 70 -31.51 -4.92 26.63
N THR A 71 -31.96 -5.85 27.46
CA THR A 71 -33.18 -5.68 28.28
C THR A 71 -33.01 -4.74 29.47
N ALA A 72 -31.78 -4.53 29.95
CA ALA A 72 -31.45 -3.52 30.96
C ALA A 72 -31.19 -2.13 30.37
N LEU A 73 -31.06 -2.00 29.04
CA LEU A 73 -30.78 -0.73 28.38
C LEU A 73 -32.00 0.18 28.41
N THR A 74 -31.85 1.39 28.94
CA THR A 74 -32.77 2.51 28.69
C THR A 74 -32.31 3.26 27.44
N PRO A 75 -32.98 3.13 26.28
CA PRO A 75 -32.52 3.73 25.03
C PRO A 75 -32.57 5.26 25.12
N PRO A 76 -31.51 5.96 24.69
CA PRO A 76 -31.50 7.42 24.66
C PRO A 76 -32.41 7.98 23.56
N ARG A 77 -32.65 9.30 23.57
CA ARG A 77 -33.36 9.97 22.47
C ARG A 77 -32.58 9.83 21.15
N ASN A 78 -33.31 9.81 20.04
CA ASN A 78 -32.76 9.66 18.68
C ASN A 78 -31.93 8.37 18.50
N CYS A 79 -32.46 7.27 19.03
CA CYS A 79 -31.81 5.98 19.06
C CYS A 79 -32.39 4.99 18.03
N LEU A 80 -31.48 4.25 17.40
CA LEU A 80 -31.76 3.09 16.58
C LEU A 80 -31.02 1.89 17.18
N VAL A 81 -31.74 0.82 17.48
CA VAL A 81 -31.18 -0.47 17.92
C VAL A 81 -31.51 -1.51 16.86
N GLY A 82 -30.52 -2.22 16.35
CA GLY A 82 -30.81 -3.28 15.37
C GLY A 82 -29.66 -4.24 15.11
N GLY A 83 -30.00 -5.37 14.52
CA GLY A 83 -29.10 -6.47 14.16
C GLY A 83 -29.77 -7.83 14.32
N ASP A 84 -28.97 -8.89 14.32
CA ASP A 84 -29.45 -10.27 14.47
C ASP A 84 -29.63 -10.61 15.95
N LEU A 85 -30.89 -10.73 16.39
CA LEU A 85 -31.21 -11.05 17.78
C LEU A 85 -31.48 -12.54 18.02
N ASN A 86 -31.55 -13.35 16.95
CA ASN A 86 -31.91 -14.77 17.00
C ASN A 86 -33.15 -15.06 17.87
N ALA A 87 -34.16 -14.18 17.85
CA ALA A 87 -35.38 -14.27 18.64
C ALA A 87 -36.62 -14.29 17.75
N ARG A 88 -37.72 -14.87 18.24
CA ARG A 88 -39.02 -14.88 17.54
C ARG A 88 -40.13 -14.40 18.46
N HIS A 89 -41.01 -13.55 17.93
CA HIS A 89 -42.18 -13.04 18.64
C HIS A 89 -43.21 -12.53 17.62
N GLU A 90 -44.49 -12.60 17.99
CA GLU A 90 -45.61 -12.09 17.17
C GLU A 90 -45.47 -10.62 16.76
N LEU A 91 -44.72 -9.82 17.53
CA LEU A 91 -44.48 -8.39 17.29
C LEU A 91 -43.81 -8.14 15.93
N PHE A 92 -42.93 -9.03 15.49
CA PHE A 92 -42.18 -8.89 14.24
C PHE A 92 -42.34 -10.09 13.30
N GLU A 93 -42.82 -11.23 13.80
CA GLU A 93 -43.21 -12.41 13.00
C GLU A 93 -44.63 -12.85 13.43
N PRO A 94 -45.69 -12.22 12.89
CA PRO A 94 -47.08 -12.49 13.28
C PRO A 94 -47.45 -13.97 13.11
N GLY A 95 -48.11 -14.54 14.11
CA GLY A 95 -48.47 -15.97 14.13
C GLY A 95 -47.36 -16.92 14.59
N SER A 96 -46.16 -16.41 14.92
CA SER A 96 -45.09 -17.22 15.49
C SER A 96 -45.25 -17.46 17.01
N THR A 97 -44.93 -18.67 17.46
CA THR A 97 -44.74 -18.94 18.90
C THR A 97 -43.45 -18.26 19.37
N SER A 98 -43.55 -17.45 20.42
CA SER A 98 -42.39 -16.78 21.01
C SER A 98 -41.27 -17.77 21.33
N ALA A 99 -40.07 -17.51 20.82
CA ALA A 99 -38.90 -18.36 21.01
C ALA A 99 -37.64 -17.52 21.29
N ASN A 100 -36.65 -18.14 21.93
CA ASN A 100 -35.37 -17.52 22.27
C ASN A 100 -35.51 -16.15 22.98
N ARG A 101 -36.52 -16.04 23.86
CA ARG A 101 -36.84 -14.86 24.69
C ARG A 101 -37.39 -13.65 23.92
N GLY A 102 -38.02 -13.87 22.77
CA GLY A 102 -38.64 -12.80 21.98
C GLY A 102 -39.70 -11.99 22.74
N ALA A 103 -40.51 -12.62 23.59
CA ALA A 103 -41.50 -11.92 24.44
C ALA A 103 -40.88 -10.92 25.42
N GLU A 104 -39.66 -11.17 25.91
CA GLU A 104 -38.96 -10.22 26.78
C GLU A 104 -38.41 -9.04 26.01
N ILE A 105 -37.91 -9.26 24.78
CA ILE A 105 -37.44 -8.19 23.90
C ILE A 105 -38.63 -7.30 23.49
N ALA A 106 -39.78 -7.90 23.18
CA ALA A 106 -41.00 -7.16 22.87
C ALA A 106 -41.50 -6.32 24.06
N ARG A 107 -41.45 -6.88 25.28
CA ARG A 107 -41.75 -6.14 26.51
C ARG A 107 -40.77 -4.99 26.74
N TRP A 108 -39.47 -5.22 26.59
CA TRP A 108 -38.44 -4.18 26.71
C TRP A 108 -38.68 -3.03 25.71
N ALA A 109 -38.97 -3.36 24.45
CA ALA A 109 -39.25 -2.38 23.40
C ALA A 109 -40.46 -1.51 23.75
N THR A 110 -41.52 -2.15 24.27
CA THR A 110 -42.76 -1.48 24.70
C THR A 110 -42.54 -0.58 25.92
N GLN A 111 -41.83 -1.08 26.94
CA GLN A 111 -41.55 -0.35 28.18
C GLN A 111 -40.67 0.89 27.96
N ASN A 112 -39.83 0.87 26.93
CA ASN A 112 -38.88 1.94 26.62
C ASN A 112 -39.31 2.83 25.44
N ASP A 113 -40.54 2.67 24.94
CA ASP A 113 -41.08 3.44 23.80
C ASP A 113 -40.14 3.43 22.57
N ILE A 114 -39.60 2.25 22.25
CA ILE A 114 -38.72 2.03 21.09
C ILE A 114 -39.37 0.98 20.16
N PRO A 115 -40.40 1.37 19.38
CA PRO A 115 -41.18 0.41 18.59
C PRO A 115 -40.34 -0.31 17.54
N TYR A 116 -40.78 -1.51 17.17
CA TYR A 116 -40.27 -2.21 15.99
C TYR A 116 -40.60 -1.41 14.73
N ILE A 117 -39.61 -1.20 13.87
CA ILE A 117 -39.74 -0.35 12.66
C ILE A 117 -39.57 -1.12 11.34
N GLY A 118 -39.53 -2.46 11.41
CA GLY A 118 -39.53 -3.31 10.22
C GLY A 118 -40.94 -3.66 9.73
N GLU A 119 -41.02 -4.38 8.62
CA GLU A 119 -42.27 -4.93 8.11
C GLU A 119 -42.54 -6.29 8.76
N ALA A 120 -43.58 -6.36 9.59
CA ALA A 120 -43.91 -7.57 10.34
C ALA A 120 -44.22 -8.75 9.40
N GLY A 121 -43.58 -9.90 9.65
CA GLY A 121 -43.75 -11.12 8.85
C GLY A 121 -42.94 -11.16 7.55
N ASN A 122 -42.20 -10.10 7.20
CA ASN A 122 -41.31 -10.12 6.04
C ASN A 122 -39.98 -10.82 6.40
N PRO A 123 -39.66 -12.01 5.85
CA PRO A 123 -38.50 -12.79 6.28
C PRO A 123 -37.18 -12.03 6.12
N THR A 124 -36.34 -12.09 7.16
CA THR A 124 -34.98 -11.55 7.11
C THR A 124 -33.93 -12.65 6.99
N HIS A 125 -34.36 -13.90 7.08
CA HIS A 125 -33.52 -15.08 6.91
C HIS A 125 -34.14 -16.05 5.90
N ARG A 126 -33.31 -16.77 5.14
CA ARG A 126 -33.73 -17.70 4.07
C ARG A 126 -34.67 -18.81 4.57
N ALA A 127 -34.61 -19.16 5.85
CA ALA A 127 -35.51 -20.12 6.47
C ALA A 127 -36.95 -19.60 6.69
N GLY A 128 -37.26 -18.38 6.28
CA GLY A 128 -38.61 -17.80 6.41
C GLY A 128 -38.87 -17.08 7.75
N HIS A 129 -37.83 -16.83 8.55
CA HIS A 129 -37.95 -16.19 9.87
C HIS A 129 -37.49 -14.72 9.85
N VAL A 130 -37.99 -13.95 10.81
CA VAL A 130 -37.64 -12.54 11.06
C VAL A 130 -36.69 -12.47 12.26
N LEU A 131 -35.40 -12.75 12.02
CA LEU A 131 -34.36 -12.82 13.05
C LEU A 131 -33.59 -11.51 13.22
N ASP A 132 -33.50 -10.73 12.14
CA ASP A 132 -32.86 -9.44 12.08
C ASP A 132 -33.91 -8.36 12.32
N VAL A 133 -33.81 -7.66 13.45
CA VAL A 133 -34.84 -6.70 13.86
C VAL A 133 -34.25 -5.32 14.05
N SER A 134 -35.10 -4.30 13.90
CA SER A 134 -34.74 -2.90 14.11
C SER A 134 -35.84 -2.22 14.94
N PHE A 135 -35.42 -1.56 16.02
CA PHE A 135 -36.25 -0.80 16.94
C PHE A 135 -35.77 0.65 16.97
N SER A 136 -36.66 1.63 16.96
CA SER A 136 -36.25 3.03 17.01
C SER A 136 -37.27 3.96 17.62
N ASN A 137 -36.79 4.92 18.42
CA ASN A 137 -37.57 6.05 18.92
C ASN A 137 -37.33 7.32 18.07
N ILE A 138 -36.73 7.16 16.88
CA ILE A 138 -36.61 8.22 15.88
C ILE A 138 -37.92 8.25 15.09
N PRO A 139 -38.69 9.35 15.14
CA PRO A 139 -39.95 9.45 14.42
C PRO A 139 -39.77 9.15 12.93
N PHE A 140 -40.68 8.36 12.33
CA PHE A 140 -40.67 8.01 10.91
C PHE A 140 -39.45 7.20 10.43
N ALA A 141 -38.61 6.68 11.33
CA ALA A 141 -37.62 5.69 10.95
C ALA A 141 -38.33 4.41 10.48
N ARG A 142 -37.85 3.83 9.38
CA ARG A 142 -38.42 2.59 8.81
C ARG A 142 -37.33 1.68 8.28
N THR A 143 -37.54 0.38 8.41
CA THR A 143 -36.64 -0.65 7.92
C THR A 143 -37.35 -1.54 6.91
N THR A 144 -36.72 -1.77 5.76
CA THR A 144 -37.27 -2.63 4.70
C THR A 144 -36.23 -3.66 4.27
N VAL A 145 -36.67 -4.86 3.93
CA VAL A 145 -35.84 -5.88 3.27
C VAL A 145 -35.62 -5.46 1.81
N ARG A 146 -34.37 -5.50 1.33
CA ARG A 146 -33.98 -5.11 -0.03
C ARG A 146 -33.33 -6.28 -0.76
N GLU A 147 -34.16 -7.02 -1.49
CA GLU A 147 -33.71 -8.20 -2.26
C GLU A 147 -32.70 -7.85 -3.36
N ASP A 148 -32.78 -6.66 -3.95
CA ASP A 148 -31.83 -6.19 -4.96
C ASP A 148 -30.42 -5.92 -4.39
N MET A 149 -30.29 -5.86 -3.07
CA MET A 149 -29.02 -5.73 -2.36
C MET A 149 -28.49 -7.07 -1.83
N TYR A 150 -29.09 -8.19 -2.23
CA TYR A 150 -28.71 -9.52 -1.76
C TYR A 150 -27.22 -9.83 -1.92
N THR A 151 -26.58 -10.24 -0.82
CA THR A 151 -25.12 -10.41 -0.72
C THR A 151 -24.66 -11.86 -0.84
N GLY A 152 -25.58 -12.81 -1.05
CA GLY A 152 -25.29 -14.26 -1.04
C GLY A 152 -25.30 -14.89 0.35
N SER A 153 -25.57 -14.13 1.42
CA SER A 153 -25.80 -14.64 2.78
C SER A 153 -27.16 -15.34 2.89
N ASP A 154 -27.28 -16.24 3.84
CA ASP A 154 -28.55 -16.75 4.37
C ASP A 154 -29.42 -15.68 5.04
N HIS A 155 -28.85 -14.56 5.49
CA HIS A 155 -29.58 -13.35 5.90
C HIS A 155 -29.81 -12.40 4.72
N PHE A 156 -30.99 -11.78 4.67
CA PHE A 156 -31.32 -10.74 3.70
C PHE A 156 -30.76 -9.38 4.13
N THR A 157 -30.63 -8.44 3.19
CA THR A 157 -30.11 -7.10 3.50
C THR A 157 -31.24 -6.16 3.93
N LEU A 158 -31.14 -5.62 5.14
CA LEU A 158 -32.07 -4.64 5.69
C LEU A 158 -31.56 -3.23 5.42
N VAL A 159 -32.46 -2.35 4.99
CA VAL A 159 -32.17 -0.92 4.81
C VAL A 159 -33.07 -0.11 5.74
N THR A 160 -32.45 0.52 6.74
CA THR A 160 -33.12 1.48 7.62
C THR A 160 -32.95 2.90 7.09
N VAL A 161 -34.07 3.59 6.86
CA VAL A 161 -34.10 4.99 6.43
C VAL A 161 -34.47 5.86 7.63
N LEU A 162 -33.61 6.82 7.96
CA LEU A 162 -33.88 7.86 8.96
C LEU A 162 -34.42 9.12 8.27
N PRO A 163 -35.36 9.86 8.89
CA PRO A 163 -36.09 10.96 8.25
C PRO A 163 -35.22 12.20 7.97
N SER A 164 -34.17 12.42 8.76
CA SER A 164 -33.30 13.60 8.64
C SER A 164 -31.84 13.21 8.66
N ARG A 165 -30.96 14.11 8.21
CA ARG A 165 -29.51 13.90 8.19
C ARG A 165 -28.85 13.98 9.58
N GLY A 166 -29.61 14.35 10.61
CA GLY A 166 -29.09 14.59 11.95
C GLY A 166 -28.31 15.91 12.09
N ARG A 167 -27.83 16.22 13.30
CA ARG A 167 -26.96 17.37 13.58
C ARG A 167 -25.49 16.91 13.60
N ALA A 168 -24.70 17.30 12.61
CA ALA A 168 -23.26 17.13 12.68
C ALA A 168 -22.70 18.16 13.67
N VAL A 169 -22.27 17.72 14.86
CA VAL A 169 -21.45 18.56 15.73
C VAL A 169 -20.11 18.73 15.01
N LEU A 170 -19.84 19.95 14.54
CA LEU A 170 -18.53 20.29 14.02
C LEU A 170 -17.58 20.29 15.21
N GLU A 171 -16.53 19.46 15.19
CA GLU A 171 -15.35 19.72 16.03
C GLU A 171 -14.76 21.04 15.53
N GLN A 172 -15.19 22.08 16.20
CA GLN A 172 -14.87 23.45 15.90
C GLN A 172 -13.62 23.71 16.75
N HIS A 173 -12.43 23.57 16.17
CA HIS A 173 -11.22 24.08 16.83
C HIS A 173 -11.31 25.61 16.82
N HIS A 174 -11.96 26.16 17.85
CA HIS A 174 -12.26 27.58 17.96
C HIS A 174 -11.03 28.44 18.26
N TYR A 175 -9.84 27.87 18.45
CA TYR A 175 -8.67 28.65 18.87
C TYR A 175 -7.51 28.45 17.91
N ARG A 176 -6.98 29.57 17.40
CA ARG A 176 -5.75 29.61 16.61
C ARG A 176 -4.63 30.20 17.45
N VAL A 177 -3.60 29.42 17.70
CA VAL A 177 -2.32 29.92 18.23
C VAL A 177 -1.52 30.46 17.04
N HIS A 178 -1.33 31.77 17.00
CA HIS A 178 -0.50 32.39 15.96
C HIS A 178 0.97 32.07 16.20
N GLU A 179 1.76 32.03 15.12
CA GLU A 179 3.18 31.64 15.16
C GLU A 179 4.01 32.47 16.16
N ARG A 180 3.70 33.77 16.30
CA ARG A 180 4.30 34.67 17.30
C ARG A 180 4.02 34.32 18.78
N ASN A 181 3.00 33.50 19.04
CA ASN A 181 2.59 33.09 20.39
C ASN A 181 2.99 31.65 20.70
N ILE A 182 3.75 30.99 19.81
CA ILE A 182 4.06 29.56 19.95
C ILE A 182 4.96 29.27 21.15
N ASP A 183 5.93 30.15 21.44
CA ASP A 183 6.83 30.01 22.59
C ASP A 183 6.09 30.22 23.91
N ARG A 184 5.14 31.17 23.93
CA ARG A 184 4.24 31.39 25.07
C ARG A 184 3.32 30.21 25.29
N PHE A 185 2.79 29.62 24.21
CA PHE A 185 1.97 28.41 24.28
C PHE A 185 2.77 27.23 24.84
N ALA A 186 4.00 27.00 24.34
CA ALA A 186 4.88 25.96 24.82
C ALA A 186 5.24 26.14 26.31
N GLY A 187 5.54 27.37 26.74
CA GLY A 187 5.80 27.68 28.15
C GLY A 187 4.59 27.44 29.06
N LEU A 188 3.37 27.75 28.61
CA LEU A 188 2.14 27.47 29.36
C LEU A 188 1.86 25.97 29.45
N VAL A 189 2.00 25.22 28.34
CA VAL A 189 1.89 23.75 28.38
C VAL A 189 2.89 23.17 29.38
N GLN A 190 4.14 23.64 29.34
CA GLN A 190 5.17 23.19 30.27
C GLN A 190 4.78 23.47 31.73
N LEU A 191 4.31 24.69 32.04
CA LEU A 191 3.83 25.09 33.37
C LEU A 191 2.67 24.22 33.87
N TYR A 192 1.66 23.96 33.04
CA TYR A 192 0.50 23.15 33.40
C TYR A 192 0.82 21.64 33.49
N THR A 193 1.95 21.19 32.95
CA THR A 193 2.41 19.79 33.03
C THR A 193 3.40 19.51 34.16
N VAL A 194 3.83 20.51 34.94
CA VAL A 194 4.81 20.35 36.04
C VAL A 194 4.38 19.32 37.10
N GLY A 195 3.08 19.14 37.31
CA GLY A 195 2.53 18.15 38.26
C GLY A 195 2.33 16.74 37.69
N VAL A 196 2.63 16.50 36.41
CA VAL A 196 2.45 15.19 35.77
C VAL A 196 3.71 14.34 36.00
N GLN A 197 3.62 13.41 36.97
CA GLN A 197 4.71 12.47 37.26
C GLN A 197 4.94 11.51 36.07
N PRO A 198 6.19 11.09 35.80
CA PRO A 198 6.48 10.06 34.81
C PRO A 198 5.76 8.76 35.16
N ILE A 199 4.97 8.24 34.23
CA ILE A 199 4.20 7.01 34.43
C ILE A 199 5.10 5.81 34.09
N SER A 200 5.21 4.86 35.02
CA SER A 200 5.90 3.58 34.76
C SER A 200 5.21 2.81 33.63
N ASN A 201 5.98 2.09 32.81
CA ASN A 201 5.44 1.18 31.77
C ASN A 201 4.58 0.03 32.34
N SER A 202 4.56 -0.15 33.67
CA SER A 202 3.71 -1.11 34.40
C SER A 202 2.48 -0.49 35.05
N ALA A 203 2.17 0.80 34.80
CA ALA A 203 1.06 1.46 35.47
C ALA A 203 -0.32 0.91 35.04
N PRO A 204 -1.29 0.84 35.95
CA PRO A 204 -2.67 0.45 35.64
C PRO A 204 -3.34 1.42 34.65
N ALA A 205 -4.27 0.91 33.84
CA ALA A 205 -4.86 1.66 32.71
C ALA A 205 -5.63 2.93 33.14
N ASP A 206 -6.29 2.90 34.28
CA ASP A 206 -7.00 4.05 34.88
C ASP A 206 -6.07 5.21 35.25
N VAL A 207 -4.85 4.90 35.73
CA VAL A 207 -3.82 5.90 36.03
C VAL A 207 -3.28 6.55 34.74
N ILE A 208 -3.13 5.75 33.68
CA ILE A 208 -2.73 6.22 32.35
C ILE A 208 -3.82 7.13 31.77
N ASP A 209 -5.08 6.71 31.81
CA ASP A 209 -6.21 7.47 31.29
C ASP A 209 -6.41 8.79 32.04
N ALA A 210 -6.29 8.79 33.37
CA ALA A 210 -6.37 10.00 34.19
C ALA A 210 -5.23 11.00 33.88
N SER A 211 -4.06 10.48 33.51
CA SER A 211 -2.91 11.31 33.14
C SER A 211 -3.04 11.87 31.71
N ILE A 212 -3.56 11.07 30.77
CA ILE A 212 -3.90 11.53 29.42
C ILE A 212 -4.96 12.63 29.48
N ALA A 213 -5.99 12.47 30.32
CA ALA A 213 -7.02 13.48 30.52
C ALA A 213 -6.42 14.81 31.03
N ARG A 214 -5.52 14.75 32.02
CA ARG A 214 -4.81 15.94 32.54
C ARG A 214 -3.94 16.63 31.49
N ILE A 215 -3.16 15.88 30.71
CA ILE A 215 -2.32 16.45 29.64
C ILE A 215 -3.19 17.09 28.57
N THR A 216 -4.29 16.43 28.18
CA THR A 216 -5.21 16.94 27.16
C THR A 216 -5.87 18.23 27.63
N GLN A 217 -6.27 18.30 28.90
CA GLN A 217 -6.81 19.51 29.52
C GLN A 217 -5.77 20.64 29.57
N ALA A 218 -4.54 20.35 30.00
CA ALA A 218 -3.45 21.32 30.03
C ALA A 218 -3.14 21.93 28.66
N ILE A 219 -3.15 21.11 27.60
CA ILE A 219 -2.98 21.58 26.22
C ILE A 219 -4.17 22.45 25.80
N GLY A 220 -5.41 22.04 26.13
CA GLY A 220 -6.61 22.83 25.87
C GLY A 220 -6.57 24.21 26.52
N ASP A 221 -6.26 24.26 27.82
CA ASP A 221 -6.21 25.51 28.59
C ASP A 221 -5.07 26.42 28.11
N ALA A 222 -3.91 25.86 27.79
CA ALA A 222 -2.81 26.61 27.18
C ALA A 222 -3.19 27.16 25.79
N MET A 223 -3.96 26.41 24.99
CA MET A 223 -4.45 26.86 23.69
C MET A 223 -5.47 27.99 23.83
N HIS A 224 -6.33 27.93 24.84
CA HIS A 224 -7.26 29.02 25.18
C HIS A 224 -6.52 30.29 25.62
N ALA A 225 -5.45 30.13 26.42
CA ALA A 225 -4.69 31.25 26.98
C ALA A 225 -3.72 31.91 25.97
N ALA A 226 -3.10 31.13 25.08
CA ALA A 226 -2.14 31.64 24.08
C ALA A 226 -2.76 31.87 22.69
N GLY A 227 -3.90 31.25 22.42
CA GLY A 227 -4.62 31.34 21.16
C GLY A 227 -5.68 32.43 21.14
N THR A 228 -6.22 32.68 19.95
CA THR A 228 -7.34 33.62 19.76
C THR A 228 -8.55 32.90 19.20
N PRO A 229 -9.78 33.32 19.56
CA PRO A 229 -10.99 32.76 18.99
C PRO A 229 -11.04 32.94 17.47
N ASN A 230 -11.20 31.85 16.74
CA ASN A 230 -11.35 31.80 15.29
C ASN A 230 -12.75 32.35 14.95
N ARG A 231 -12.83 33.67 14.70
CA ARG A 231 -14.08 34.30 14.23
C ARG A 231 -14.35 33.82 12.81
N GLU A 232 -15.41 33.03 12.62
CA GLU A 232 -15.87 32.47 11.35
C GLU A 232 -16.33 33.49 10.28
N LYS A 233 -15.92 34.76 10.38
CA LYS A 233 -16.09 35.71 9.28
C LYS A 233 -14.85 35.64 8.40
N GLY A 234 -14.88 34.71 7.45
CA GLY A 234 -13.93 34.71 6.35
C GLY A 234 -13.97 36.05 5.64
N HIS A 235 -12.86 36.78 5.66
CA HIS A 235 -12.70 37.94 4.78
C HIS A 235 -12.72 37.44 3.34
N SER A 236 -13.60 38.03 2.52
CA SER A 236 -13.68 37.80 1.09
C SER A 236 -12.34 38.07 0.43
N ALA A 237 -11.95 37.17 -0.49
CA ALA A 237 -10.75 37.36 -1.30
C ALA A 237 -10.87 38.64 -2.15
N PRO A 238 -9.81 39.46 -2.27
CA PRO A 238 -9.87 40.82 -2.86
C PRO A 238 -10.27 40.90 -4.35
N TRP A 239 -10.43 39.76 -5.02
CA TRP A 239 -10.76 39.67 -6.45
C TRP A 239 -12.22 39.22 -6.71
N TRP A 240 -13.06 39.16 -5.67
CA TRP A 240 -14.49 38.87 -5.80
C TRP A 240 -15.28 40.17 -6.06
N THR A 241 -15.38 40.57 -7.33
CA THR A 241 -16.07 41.80 -7.74
C THR A 241 -17.60 41.63 -7.73
N GLU A 242 -18.34 42.74 -7.81
CA GLU A 242 -19.81 42.70 -7.87
C GLU A 242 -20.30 41.94 -9.12
N ASP A 243 -19.56 42.01 -10.23
CA ASP A 243 -19.82 41.22 -11.43
C ASP A 243 -19.72 39.71 -11.19
N CYS A 244 -18.75 39.27 -10.38
CA CYS A 244 -18.64 37.86 -9.96
C CYS A 244 -19.80 37.43 -9.06
N ARG A 245 -20.34 38.36 -8.26
CA ARG A 245 -21.50 38.13 -7.39
C ARG A 245 -22.79 38.01 -8.18
N VAL A 246 -22.96 38.85 -9.19
CA VAL A 246 -24.07 38.81 -10.14
C VAL A 246 -23.98 37.54 -11.01
N ALA A 247 -22.81 37.19 -11.54
CA ALA A 247 -22.61 35.96 -12.31
C ALA A 247 -22.85 34.69 -11.48
N TYR A 248 -22.48 34.70 -10.20
CA TYR A 248 -22.75 33.59 -9.30
C TYR A 248 -24.24 33.47 -8.95
N LYS A 249 -24.93 34.59 -8.68
CA LYS A 249 -26.40 34.60 -8.52
C LYS A 249 -27.10 34.09 -9.77
N ARG A 250 -26.65 34.53 -10.95
CA ARG A 250 -27.16 34.06 -12.26
C ARG A 250 -26.94 32.55 -12.44
N HIS A 251 -25.76 32.05 -12.11
CA HIS A 251 -25.46 30.61 -12.15
C HIS A 251 -26.33 29.77 -11.19
N ILE A 252 -26.69 30.32 -10.02
CA ILE A 252 -27.59 29.68 -9.05
C ILE A 252 -29.04 29.70 -9.57
N GLN A 253 -29.48 30.81 -10.15
CA GLN A 253 -30.81 30.97 -10.76
C GLN A 253 -30.98 30.01 -11.95
N GLU A 254 -30.00 29.96 -12.87
CA GLU A 254 -29.99 29.06 -14.04
C GLU A 254 -29.97 27.57 -13.65
N LYS A 255 -29.48 27.25 -12.45
CA LYS A 255 -29.52 25.89 -11.88
C LYS A 255 -30.87 25.52 -11.29
N SER A 256 -31.62 26.51 -10.81
CA SER A 256 -32.97 26.35 -10.27
C SER A 256 -33.97 26.10 -11.40
N ASP A 257 -33.81 26.79 -12.52
CA ASP A 257 -34.74 26.72 -13.66
C ASP A 257 -34.58 25.45 -14.51
N TYR A 258 -33.46 24.73 -14.38
CA TYR A 258 -33.21 23.44 -15.07
C TYR A 258 -34.01 22.25 -14.48
N GLY A 259 -34.82 22.47 -13.44
CA GLY A 259 -35.54 21.44 -12.69
C GLY A 259 -37.00 21.18 -13.10
N GLN A 260 -37.58 21.93 -14.04
CA GLN A 260 -38.97 21.74 -14.53
C GLN A 260 -39.00 21.71 -16.08
N SER A 261 -39.56 20.63 -16.65
CA SER A 261 -39.53 20.17 -18.08
C SER A 261 -40.49 20.98 -19.02
N PRO A 262 -40.66 20.73 -20.36
CA PRO A 262 -40.24 19.61 -21.24
C PRO A 262 -39.72 19.97 -22.69
N SER A 263 -39.35 18.89 -23.42
CA SER A 263 -38.95 18.64 -24.83
C SER A 263 -38.94 19.71 -25.96
N GLU A 264 -37.90 19.57 -26.81
CA GLU A 264 -37.80 19.71 -28.29
C GLU A 264 -36.81 20.74 -28.90
N ALA A 265 -36.14 20.26 -29.98
CA ALA A 265 -35.33 20.91 -31.01
C ALA A 265 -33.83 21.26 -30.77
N THR A 266 -32.96 20.33 -31.21
CA THR A 266 -31.53 20.43 -31.62
C THR A 266 -31.33 21.23 -32.95
N PRO A 267 -30.10 21.51 -33.49
CA PRO A 267 -28.70 21.46 -33.00
C PRO A 267 -27.79 22.68 -33.45
N PRO A 268 -26.45 22.70 -33.20
CA PRO A 268 -25.51 22.06 -34.14
C PRO A 268 -24.44 21.12 -33.50
N ALA A 269 -24.00 20.20 -34.36
CA ALA A 269 -23.01 19.10 -34.31
C ALA A 269 -21.73 19.25 -33.45
N GLN A 270 -21.04 18.21 -32.95
CA GLN A 270 -21.16 16.74 -32.92
C GLN A 270 -20.10 16.22 -31.91
N GLY A 271 -20.44 15.21 -31.10
CA GLY A 271 -19.49 14.51 -30.22
C GLY A 271 -20.17 13.67 -29.14
N GLY A 272 -20.91 12.64 -29.55
CA GLY A 272 -21.84 11.87 -28.71
C GLY A 272 -21.31 11.43 -27.34
N SER A 273 -22.12 11.68 -26.30
CA SER A 273 -21.97 11.10 -24.97
C SER A 273 -21.91 9.58 -25.10
N GLN A 274 -20.71 9.00 -24.99
CA GLN A 274 -20.56 7.56 -24.93
C GLN A 274 -21.29 7.06 -23.67
N THR A 275 -22.45 6.44 -23.87
CA THR A 275 -23.09 5.58 -22.88
C THR A 275 -22.06 4.53 -22.46
N ALA A 276 -21.60 4.61 -21.22
CA ALA A 276 -20.68 3.65 -20.64
C ALA A 276 -21.23 3.18 -19.32
N LEU A 277 -21.27 1.87 -19.14
CA LEU A 277 -21.70 1.21 -17.92
C LEU A 277 -20.58 1.33 -16.88
N ARG A 278 -20.93 1.73 -15.66
CA ARG A 278 -19.99 1.68 -14.53
C ARG A 278 -20.24 0.43 -13.72
N TRP A 279 -19.24 -0.44 -13.62
CA TRP A 279 -19.32 -1.66 -12.81
C TRP A 279 -18.05 -1.85 -12.00
N LEU A 280 -18.19 -2.10 -10.69
CA LEU A 280 -17.09 -2.17 -9.72
C LEU A 280 -16.07 -1.02 -9.89
N GLY A 281 -16.56 0.19 -10.18
CA GLY A 281 -15.72 1.38 -10.39
C GLY A 281 -15.03 1.47 -11.76
N VAL A 282 -15.13 0.48 -12.64
CA VAL A 282 -14.59 0.55 -14.01
C VAL A 282 -15.67 1.00 -14.99
N TRP A 283 -15.33 1.88 -15.92
CA TRP A 283 -16.25 2.33 -16.97
C TRP A 283 -16.04 1.52 -18.25
N PHE A 284 -17.10 0.85 -18.69
CA PHE A 284 -17.15 0.03 -19.90
C PHE A 284 -17.95 0.78 -20.97
N ASP A 285 -17.27 1.39 -21.93
CA ASP A 285 -17.91 1.94 -23.14
C ASP A 285 -18.29 0.81 -24.11
N ARG A 286 -19.27 1.07 -25.00
CA ARG A 286 -19.80 0.07 -25.94
C ARG A 286 -18.71 -0.65 -26.77
N GLY A 287 -17.64 0.05 -27.11
CA GLY A 287 -16.52 -0.51 -27.88
C GLY A 287 -15.43 -1.19 -27.05
N LEU A 288 -15.59 -1.25 -25.72
CA LEU A 288 -14.56 -1.67 -24.77
C LEU A 288 -13.21 -1.00 -25.06
N THR A 289 -13.25 0.29 -25.42
CA THR A 289 -12.05 1.08 -25.70
C THR A 289 -11.40 1.56 -24.41
N PHE A 290 -12.15 1.64 -23.31
CA PHE A 290 -11.77 2.15 -22.00
C PHE A 290 -11.30 3.62 -22.01
N LYS A 291 -11.62 4.37 -23.06
CA LYS A 291 -11.24 5.79 -23.16
C LYS A 291 -11.91 6.62 -22.08
N LYS A 292 -13.22 6.43 -21.87
CA LYS A 292 -13.96 7.10 -20.80
C LYS A 292 -13.40 6.76 -19.42
N HIS A 293 -13.10 5.48 -19.16
CA HIS A 293 -12.48 5.06 -17.91
C HIS A 293 -11.17 5.80 -17.63
N VAL A 294 -10.25 5.82 -18.60
CA VAL A 294 -8.97 6.51 -18.44
C VAL A 294 -9.13 8.02 -18.31
N ALA A 295 -10.07 8.65 -19.03
CA ALA A 295 -10.36 10.08 -18.89
C ALA A 295 -10.82 10.43 -17.46
N GLU A 296 -11.76 9.65 -16.91
CA GLU A 296 -12.27 9.85 -15.53
C GLU A 296 -11.16 9.68 -14.49
N ARG A 297 -10.35 8.63 -14.62
CA ARG A 297 -9.22 8.39 -13.71
C ARG A 297 -8.16 9.47 -13.83
N ALA A 298 -7.83 9.93 -15.03
CA ALA A 298 -6.90 11.03 -15.25
C ALA A 298 -7.45 12.37 -14.71
N ALA A 299 -8.75 12.65 -14.84
CA ALA A 299 -9.37 13.83 -14.25
C ALA A 299 -9.31 13.81 -12.72
N GLN A 300 -9.64 12.66 -12.11
CA GLN A 300 -9.54 12.49 -10.66
C GLN A 300 -8.09 12.64 -10.15
N ALA A 301 -7.14 12.02 -10.85
CA ALA A 301 -5.71 12.13 -10.55
C ALA A 301 -5.21 13.58 -10.65
N ARG A 302 -5.63 14.32 -11.69
CA ARG A 302 -5.29 15.75 -11.84
C ARG A 302 -5.83 16.61 -10.71
N LYS A 303 -7.03 16.32 -10.20
CA LYS A 303 -7.55 17.01 -9.00
C LYS A 303 -6.59 16.83 -7.83
N VAL A 304 -6.13 15.61 -7.56
CA VAL A 304 -5.16 15.34 -6.48
C VAL A 304 -3.81 16.01 -6.76
N ALA A 305 -3.32 15.99 -8.00
CA ALA A 305 -2.10 16.70 -8.39
C ALA A 305 -2.19 18.22 -8.12
N ASN A 306 -3.36 18.82 -8.36
CA ASN A 306 -3.60 20.23 -8.08
C ASN A 306 -3.60 20.52 -6.57
N HIS A 307 -4.11 19.61 -5.74
CA HIS A 307 -3.99 19.73 -4.28
C HIS A 307 -2.53 19.61 -3.83
N LEU A 308 -1.75 18.69 -4.41
CA LEU A 308 -0.31 18.64 -4.11
C LEU A 308 0.40 19.95 -4.51
N ARG A 309 -0.01 20.55 -5.62
CA ARG A 309 0.53 21.84 -6.07
C ARG A 309 0.19 22.98 -5.11
N SER A 310 -0.94 22.95 -4.40
CA SER A 310 -1.26 23.99 -3.42
C SER A 310 -0.43 23.90 -2.14
N LEU A 311 0.27 22.79 -1.90
CA LEU A 311 1.11 22.58 -0.71
C LEU A 311 2.54 23.13 -0.86
N ALA A 312 2.96 23.47 -2.08
CA ALA A 312 4.33 23.90 -2.32
C ALA A 312 4.45 24.81 -3.55
N ASN A 313 5.41 25.73 -3.51
CA ASN A 313 5.83 26.51 -4.68
C ASN A 313 7.32 26.24 -5.00
N THR A 314 7.98 27.11 -5.75
CA THR A 314 9.40 26.94 -6.12
C THR A 314 10.36 27.16 -4.94
N ALA A 315 9.93 27.91 -3.93
CA ALA A 315 10.77 28.31 -2.80
C ALA A 315 10.37 27.63 -1.47
N HIS A 316 9.08 27.43 -1.24
CA HIS A 316 8.49 27.00 0.03
C HIS A 316 7.61 25.76 -0.13
N GLY A 317 7.43 25.03 0.98
CA GLY A 317 6.64 23.81 1.07
C GLY A 317 7.48 22.56 1.36
N PRO A 318 6.85 21.38 1.44
CA PRO A 318 7.53 20.14 1.79
C PRO A 318 8.65 19.77 0.80
N PRO A 319 9.66 18.99 1.25
CA PRO A 319 10.67 18.42 0.37
C PRO A 319 10.02 17.66 -0.79
N ALA A 320 10.63 17.74 -1.97
CA ALA A 320 10.10 17.07 -3.16
C ALA A 320 9.99 15.55 -2.96
N GLY A 321 10.85 14.94 -2.14
CA GLY A 321 10.78 13.53 -1.76
C GLY A 321 9.46 13.16 -1.10
N SER A 322 8.93 14.00 -0.23
CA SER A 322 7.63 13.81 0.43
C SER A 322 6.47 13.94 -0.56
N LEU A 323 6.50 14.94 -1.44
CA LEU A 323 5.47 15.11 -2.47
C LEU A 323 5.49 13.97 -3.50
N ARG A 324 6.67 13.46 -3.84
CA ARG A 324 6.83 12.26 -4.67
C ARG A 324 6.19 11.05 -4.01
N LYS A 325 6.46 10.83 -2.72
CA LYS A 325 5.83 9.74 -1.94
C LYS A 325 4.31 9.87 -2.01
N ALA A 326 3.76 11.06 -1.76
CA ALA A 326 2.32 11.33 -1.86
C ALA A 326 1.74 11.06 -3.27
N ALA A 327 2.46 11.45 -4.34
CA ALA A 327 2.03 11.16 -5.70
C ALA A 327 2.04 9.65 -6.01
N ILE A 328 3.07 8.92 -5.56
CA ILE A 328 3.15 7.47 -5.74
C ILE A 328 2.04 6.76 -4.96
N THR A 329 1.73 7.19 -3.74
CA THR A 329 0.71 6.54 -2.90
C THR A 329 -0.72 6.92 -3.26
N CYS A 330 -0.96 8.12 -3.80
CA CYS A 330 -2.32 8.61 -4.03
C CYS A 330 -2.67 8.72 -5.52
N ILE A 331 -1.76 9.19 -6.38
CA ILE A 331 -2.05 9.49 -7.80
C ILE A 331 -1.88 8.25 -8.68
N LEU A 332 -0.78 7.50 -8.52
CA LEU A 332 -0.55 6.29 -9.34
C LEU A 332 -1.67 5.25 -9.18
N PRO A 333 -2.16 4.91 -7.97
CA PRO A 333 -3.26 3.96 -7.83
C PRO A 333 -4.55 4.42 -8.49
N ILE A 334 -4.85 5.73 -8.48
CA ILE A 334 -6.02 6.29 -9.18
C ILE A 334 -5.88 6.07 -10.69
N LEU A 335 -4.71 6.41 -11.27
CA LEU A 335 -4.47 6.31 -12.70
C LEU A 335 -4.45 4.88 -13.22
N LEU A 336 -3.89 3.95 -12.44
CA LEU A 336 -3.73 2.55 -12.81
C LEU A 336 -4.93 1.68 -12.42
N TYR A 337 -5.96 2.26 -11.80
CA TYR A 337 -7.12 1.52 -11.35
C TYR A 337 -7.79 0.75 -12.49
N GLY A 338 -7.87 -0.58 -12.35
CA GLY A 338 -8.46 -1.47 -13.34
C GLY A 338 -7.63 -1.66 -14.61
N ALA A 339 -6.34 -1.30 -14.62
CA ALA A 339 -5.44 -1.51 -15.75
C ALA A 339 -5.42 -2.97 -16.25
N GLU A 340 -5.61 -3.93 -15.35
CA GLU A 340 -5.69 -5.37 -15.64
C GLU A 340 -6.83 -5.71 -16.61
N THR A 341 -7.89 -4.89 -16.63
CA THR A 341 -9.06 -5.12 -17.49
C THR A 341 -8.81 -4.69 -18.94
N TRP A 342 -7.98 -3.65 -19.17
CA TRP A 342 -7.88 -2.97 -20.47
C TRP A 342 -6.45 -2.91 -21.05
N TYR A 343 -5.41 -2.90 -20.24
CA TYR A 343 -4.02 -2.81 -20.70
C TYR A 343 -3.40 -4.19 -20.96
N GLU A 344 -2.78 -4.38 -22.13
CA GLU A 344 -2.05 -5.62 -22.49
C GLU A 344 -0.64 -5.37 -23.05
N GLY A 345 -0.16 -4.12 -22.97
CA GLY A 345 1.03 -3.64 -23.66
C GLY A 345 0.71 -2.84 -24.92
N ARG A 346 1.70 -2.19 -25.53
CA ARG A 346 1.55 -1.41 -26.77
C ARG A 346 1.32 -2.26 -28.02
N THR A 347 1.79 -3.50 -27.98
CA THR A 347 1.71 -4.45 -29.08
C THR A 347 1.31 -5.83 -28.56
N LYS A 348 0.78 -6.67 -29.45
CA LYS A 348 0.42 -8.07 -29.19
C LYS A 348 0.68 -8.94 -30.40
N ASN A 349 0.70 -10.24 -30.19
CA ASN A 349 0.80 -11.20 -31.30
C ASN A 349 -0.44 -11.12 -32.21
N PRO A 350 -0.28 -11.20 -33.53
CA PRO A 350 -1.40 -11.23 -34.46
C PRO A 350 -2.23 -12.51 -34.28
N ARG A 351 -3.53 -12.45 -34.58
CA ARG A 351 -4.42 -13.63 -34.56
C ARG A 351 -4.04 -14.68 -35.61
N ILE A 352 -3.44 -14.24 -36.72
CA ILE A 352 -2.97 -15.07 -37.82
C ILE A 352 -1.52 -14.67 -38.07
N ALA A 353 -0.58 -15.58 -37.82
CA ALA A 353 0.81 -15.40 -38.20
C ALA A 353 0.91 -15.52 -39.73
N ARG A 354 1.46 -14.50 -40.40
CA ARG A 354 1.78 -14.54 -41.82
C ARG A 354 3.27 -14.26 -41.96
N VAL A 355 3.97 -15.10 -42.71
CA VAL A 355 5.44 -15.07 -42.87
C VAL A 355 5.96 -13.69 -43.31
N SER A 356 5.18 -12.95 -44.08
CA SER A 356 5.54 -11.63 -44.63
C SER A 356 5.17 -10.42 -43.76
N ARG A 357 4.58 -10.59 -42.57
CA ARG A 357 4.11 -9.47 -41.73
C ARG A 357 4.85 -9.36 -40.41
N LYS A 358 4.89 -8.13 -39.86
CA LYS A 358 5.49 -7.82 -38.56
C LYS A 358 5.02 -8.81 -37.48
N PRO A 359 5.92 -9.23 -36.57
CA PRO A 359 5.62 -10.27 -35.57
C PRO A 359 4.59 -9.82 -34.53
N THR A 360 4.31 -8.52 -34.43
CA THR A 360 3.33 -7.95 -33.51
C THR A 360 2.47 -6.88 -34.17
N VAL A 361 1.28 -6.65 -33.61
CA VAL A 361 0.32 -5.62 -34.02
C VAL A 361 0.01 -4.66 -32.87
N SER A 362 -0.32 -3.41 -33.17
CA SER A 362 -0.68 -2.40 -32.15
C SER A 362 -1.95 -2.76 -31.39
N THR A 363 -1.97 -2.48 -30.09
CA THR A 363 -3.16 -2.58 -29.22
C THR A 363 -3.97 -1.29 -29.19
N ARG A 364 -3.55 -0.24 -29.92
CA ARG A 364 -4.22 1.06 -30.04
C ARG A 364 -4.39 1.83 -28.71
N VAL A 365 -3.51 1.58 -27.73
CA VAL A 365 -3.52 2.26 -26.41
C VAL A 365 -2.76 3.60 -26.36
N GLY A 366 -2.34 4.14 -27.52
CA GLY A 366 -1.52 5.36 -27.58
C GLY A 366 -2.18 6.56 -26.89
N TRP A 367 -3.47 6.78 -27.15
CA TRP A 367 -4.25 7.86 -26.53
C TRP A 367 -4.33 7.71 -24.99
N HIS A 368 -4.48 6.48 -24.49
CA HIS A 368 -4.53 6.20 -23.04
C HIS A 368 -3.22 6.54 -22.36
N LEU A 369 -2.10 6.14 -22.98
CA LEU A 369 -0.76 6.46 -22.50
C LEU A 369 -0.55 7.98 -22.42
N THR A 370 -0.88 8.71 -23.48
CA THR A 370 -0.79 10.18 -23.49
C THR A 370 -1.64 10.83 -22.40
N THR A 371 -2.88 10.36 -22.20
CA THR A 371 -3.80 10.90 -21.20
C THR A 371 -3.31 10.67 -19.77
N ILE A 372 -2.76 9.49 -19.49
CA ILE A 372 -2.16 9.16 -18.19
C ILE A 372 -0.86 9.97 -17.98
N ASP A 373 -0.02 10.08 -19.00
CA ASP A 373 1.22 10.87 -18.94
C ASP A 373 0.92 12.34 -18.61
N GLN A 374 -0.12 12.94 -19.20
CA GLN A 374 -0.51 14.31 -18.86
C GLN A 374 -0.82 14.50 -17.36
N ALA A 375 -1.52 13.54 -16.74
CA ALA A 375 -1.79 13.58 -15.31
C ALA A 375 -0.52 13.36 -14.46
N LEU A 376 0.35 12.44 -14.88
CA LEU A 376 1.64 12.22 -14.22
C LEU A 376 2.54 13.45 -14.30
N ILE A 377 2.62 14.10 -15.46
CA ILE A 377 3.38 15.35 -15.65
C ILE A 377 2.82 16.47 -14.77
N ALA A 378 1.48 16.58 -14.64
CA ALA A 378 0.89 17.55 -13.72
C ALA A 378 1.34 17.31 -12.26
N ALA A 379 1.38 16.04 -11.83
CA ALA A 379 1.89 15.65 -10.51
C ALA A 379 3.38 15.93 -10.37
N THR A 380 4.19 15.58 -11.37
CA THR A 380 5.63 15.85 -11.40
C THR A 380 5.94 17.34 -11.28
N LYS A 381 5.18 18.20 -11.96
CA LYS A 381 5.28 19.66 -11.83
C LYS A 381 4.81 20.19 -10.48
N ALA A 382 4.04 19.43 -9.71
CA ALA A 382 3.72 19.76 -8.31
C ALA A 382 4.85 19.32 -7.37
N ILE A 383 5.50 18.20 -7.67
CA ILE A 383 6.63 17.67 -6.89
C ILE A 383 7.84 18.60 -6.97
N LEU A 384 8.28 18.90 -8.19
CA LEU A 384 9.56 19.58 -8.44
C LEU A 384 9.41 21.10 -8.47
N PRO A 385 10.35 21.86 -7.88
CA PRO A 385 10.48 23.30 -8.08
C PRO A 385 11.19 23.58 -9.42
N ALA A 386 10.60 23.13 -10.52
CA ALA A 386 11.17 23.24 -11.87
C ALA A 386 10.46 24.30 -12.72
N TRP A 387 11.15 24.81 -13.74
CA TRP A 387 10.59 25.77 -14.68
C TRP A 387 9.51 25.12 -15.57
N ARG A 388 8.51 25.91 -15.96
CA ARG A 388 7.37 25.40 -16.76
C ARG A 388 7.79 24.82 -18.11
N THR A 389 8.90 25.34 -18.66
CA THR A 389 9.48 24.97 -19.96
C THR A 389 10.41 23.76 -19.88
N THR A 390 10.75 23.26 -18.69
CA THR A 390 11.60 22.08 -18.54
C THR A 390 10.97 20.88 -19.25
N PRO A 391 11.72 20.11 -20.08
CA PRO A 391 11.17 19.01 -20.85
C PRO A 391 10.50 17.96 -19.97
N ASN A 392 9.34 17.46 -20.39
CA ASN A 392 8.55 16.50 -19.62
C ASN A 392 9.33 15.22 -19.25
N ALA A 393 10.21 14.73 -20.14
CA ALA A 393 11.05 13.57 -19.87
C ALA A 393 12.09 13.84 -18.77
N VAL A 394 12.67 15.04 -18.75
CA VAL A 394 13.57 15.50 -17.68
C VAL A 394 12.82 15.56 -16.35
N LEU A 395 11.61 16.14 -16.36
CA LEU A 395 10.78 16.23 -15.16
C LEU A 395 10.46 14.84 -14.57
N LEU A 396 10.03 13.88 -15.41
CA LEU A 396 9.75 12.51 -14.95
C LEU A 396 11.00 11.85 -14.36
N ARG A 397 12.16 12.03 -15.00
CA ARG A 397 13.43 11.50 -14.53
C ARG A 397 13.81 12.11 -13.18
N GLU A 398 13.89 13.43 -13.09
CA GLU A 398 14.38 14.12 -11.88
C GLU A 398 13.47 13.86 -10.68
N ALA A 399 12.16 13.72 -10.88
CA ALA A 399 11.22 13.34 -9.83
C ALA A 399 11.22 11.83 -9.52
N ALA A 400 12.00 11.02 -10.25
CA ALA A 400 11.92 9.56 -10.23
C ALA A 400 10.48 9.04 -10.35
N MET A 401 9.68 9.65 -11.22
CA MET A 401 8.29 9.27 -11.47
C MET A 401 8.25 8.38 -12.73
N PRO A 402 7.47 7.28 -12.71
CA PRO A 402 7.29 6.46 -13.91
C PRO A 402 6.49 7.22 -14.97
N SER A 403 6.80 6.99 -16.25
CA SER A 403 5.90 7.33 -17.35
C SER A 403 4.69 6.39 -17.34
N ALA A 404 3.62 6.76 -18.05
CA ALA A 404 2.43 5.93 -18.21
C ALA A 404 2.78 4.53 -18.75
N GLN A 405 3.70 4.45 -19.70
CA GLN A 405 4.16 3.18 -20.25
C GLN A 405 4.84 2.31 -19.19
N VAL A 406 5.80 2.87 -18.43
CA VAL A 406 6.50 2.10 -17.40
C VAL A 406 5.55 1.68 -16.27
N ALA A 407 4.67 2.59 -15.84
CA ALA A 407 3.70 2.31 -14.78
C ALA A 407 2.68 1.22 -15.16
N LEU A 408 2.18 1.24 -16.41
CA LEU A 408 1.24 0.23 -16.90
C LEU A 408 1.92 -1.11 -17.20
N GLU A 409 3.16 -1.11 -17.69
CA GLU A 409 3.96 -2.33 -17.85
C GLU A 409 4.24 -2.99 -16.50
N GLU A 410 4.55 -2.20 -15.47
CA GLU A 410 4.69 -2.71 -14.10
C GLU A 410 3.37 -3.30 -13.58
N ALA A 411 2.23 -2.63 -13.79
CA ALA A 411 0.92 -3.17 -13.43
C ALA A 411 0.62 -4.49 -14.17
N LYS A 412 0.91 -4.56 -15.47
CA LYS A 412 0.75 -5.77 -16.29
C LYS A 412 1.60 -6.93 -15.77
N LEU A 413 2.86 -6.69 -15.44
CA LEU A 413 3.79 -7.71 -14.94
C LEU A 413 3.42 -8.18 -13.54
N ARG A 414 2.95 -7.28 -12.66
CA ARG A 414 2.37 -7.67 -11.36
C ARG A 414 1.14 -8.56 -11.54
N PHE A 415 0.26 -8.23 -12.48
CA PHE A 415 -0.89 -9.07 -12.81
C PHE A 415 -0.46 -10.42 -13.41
N ALA A 416 0.60 -10.47 -14.22
CA ALA A 416 1.16 -11.74 -14.72
C ALA A 416 1.66 -12.63 -13.58
N VAL A 417 2.40 -12.09 -12.61
CA VAL A 417 2.82 -12.83 -11.40
C VAL A 417 1.61 -13.35 -10.65
N HIS A 418 0.58 -12.53 -10.48
CA HIS A 418 -0.66 -12.93 -9.82
C HIS A 418 -1.33 -14.10 -10.57
N LEU A 419 -1.56 -13.99 -11.88
CA LEU A 419 -2.16 -15.06 -12.69
C LEU A 419 -1.40 -16.40 -12.62
N ARG A 420 -0.07 -16.35 -12.44
CA ARG A 420 0.78 -17.54 -12.27
C ARG A 420 0.76 -18.15 -10.88
N THR A 421 0.38 -17.40 -9.85
CA THR A 421 0.51 -17.80 -8.44
C THR A 421 -0.82 -17.95 -7.70
N ILE A 422 -1.92 -17.39 -8.22
CA ILE A 422 -3.26 -17.59 -7.67
C ILE A 422 -3.61 -19.07 -7.55
N ASP A 423 -4.43 -19.36 -6.54
CA ASP A 423 -4.98 -20.67 -6.24
C ASP A 423 -5.64 -21.32 -7.46
N ASP A 424 -5.51 -22.64 -7.54
CA ASP A 424 -5.99 -23.40 -8.68
C ASP A 424 -7.53 -23.33 -8.83
N LYS A 425 -8.26 -23.18 -7.71
CA LYS A 425 -9.71 -23.02 -7.69
C LYS A 425 -10.16 -21.63 -8.12
N HIS A 426 -9.26 -20.66 -8.28
CA HIS A 426 -9.63 -19.31 -8.66
C HIS A 426 -10.16 -19.25 -10.12
N PRO A 427 -11.28 -18.55 -10.41
CA PRO A 427 -11.88 -18.55 -11.75
C PRO A 427 -10.96 -18.08 -12.89
N LEU A 428 -9.97 -17.25 -12.59
CA LEU A 428 -8.98 -16.80 -13.58
C LEU A 428 -8.00 -17.91 -13.97
N THR A 429 -7.75 -18.90 -13.12
CA THR A 429 -6.84 -20.01 -13.40
C THR A 429 -7.28 -20.77 -14.65
N ASN A 430 -8.53 -21.22 -14.68
CA ASN A 430 -9.13 -21.87 -15.85
C ASN A 430 -9.08 -20.99 -17.11
N ARG A 431 -9.19 -19.66 -16.95
CA ARG A 431 -9.12 -18.71 -18.06
C ARG A 431 -7.70 -18.48 -18.59
N THR A 432 -6.66 -18.85 -17.86
CA THR A 432 -5.27 -18.80 -18.34
C THR A 432 -4.87 -20.05 -19.14
N THR A 433 -5.60 -21.15 -18.98
CA THR A 433 -5.32 -22.42 -19.66
C THR A 433 -5.50 -22.29 -21.17
N LEU A 434 -4.57 -22.91 -21.92
CA LEU A 434 -4.69 -23.06 -23.36
C LEU A 434 -5.24 -24.46 -23.67
N PRO A 435 -6.45 -24.57 -24.26
CA PRO A 435 -6.97 -25.87 -24.65
C PRO A 435 -6.16 -26.47 -25.80
N LEU A 436 -6.20 -27.79 -25.91
CA LEU A 436 -5.63 -28.51 -27.06
C LEU A 436 -6.46 -28.27 -28.32
N VAL A 437 -5.81 -28.36 -29.48
CA VAL A 437 -6.47 -28.46 -30.77
C VAL A 437 -6.96 -29.91 -30.92
N ILE A 438 -8.27 -30.09 -31.13
CA ILE A 438 -8.92 -31.41 -31.11
C ILE A 438 -8.93 -32.05 -32.50
N ARG A 439 -8.88 -31.26 -33.58
CA ARG A 439 -9.02 -31.74 -34.96
C ARG A 439 -8.09 -31.01 -35.93
N GLY A 440 -7.74 -31.66 -37.05
CA GLY A 440 -6.93 -31.12 -38.15
C GLY A 440 -5.42 -31.37 -38.00
N ARG A 441 -4.61 -30.85 -38.93
CA ARG A 441 -3.14 -31.06 -38.98
C ARG A 441 -2.38 -30.60 -37.73
N ALA A 442 -3.00 -29.75 -36.90
CA ALA A 442 -2.44 -29.26 -35.66
C ALA A 442 -3.05 -29.93 -34.41
N ALA A 443 -3.82 -31.02 -34.56
CA ALA A 443 -4.40 -31.76 -33.44
C ALA A 443 -3.29 -32.22 -32.47
N GLY A 444 -3.57 -32.14 -31.17
CA GLY A 444 -2.58 -32.40 -30.11
C GLY A 444 -1.72 -31.19 -29.72
N ASN A 445 -1.64 -30.15 -30.56
CA ASN A 445 -0.94 -28.91 -30.19
C ASN A 445 -1.80 -28.02 -29.27
N ARG A 446 -1.16 -27.22 -28.41
CA ARG A 446 -1.86 -26.18 -27.64
C ARG A 446 -2.33 -25.06 -28.54
N ARG A 447 -3.55 -24.56 -28.31
CA ARG A 447 -4.06 -23.38 -29.03
C ARG A 447 -3.25 -22.13 -28.70
N ILE A 448 -3.16 -21.23 -29.69
CA ILE A 448 -2.57 -19.90 -29.50
C ILE A 448 -3.43 -19.07 -28.52
N PRO A 449 -2.84 -18.24 -27.64
CA PRO A 449 -3.57 -17.34 -26.73
C PRO A 449 -4.55 -16.41 -27.46
N ARG A 450 -5.84 -16.53 -27.13
CA ARG A 450 -6.89 -15.68 -27.71
C ARG A 450 -7.27 -14.53 -26.79
N SER A 451 -7.31 -14.76 -25.48
CA SER A 451 -7.66 -13.74 -24.50
C SER A 451 -6.45 -12.96 -24.00
N LYS A 452 -6.71 -11.78 -23.43
CA LYS A 452 -5.69 -10.97 -22.75
C LYS A 452 -5.10 -11.69 -21.55
N VAL A 453 -5.96 -12.33 -20.75
CA VAL A 453 -5.56 -13.10 -19.55
C VAL A 453 -4.58 -14.21 -19.92
N GLN A 454 -4.83 -14.94 -21.02
CA GLN A 454 -3.91 -15.96 -21.54
C GLN A 454 -2.56 -15.36 -21.96
N ARG A 455 -2.57 -14.25 -22.72
CA ARG A 455 -1.33 -13.57 -23.15
C ARG A 455 -0.51 -13.04 -21.97
N VAL A 456 -1.17 -12.40 -21.01
CA VAL A 456 -0.50 -11.82 -19.84
C VAL A 456 0.08 -12.91 -18.94
N ALA A 457 -0.64 -14.00 -18.71
CA ALA A 457 -0.10 -15.13 -17.94
C ALA A 457 1.19 -15.69 -18.60
N GLN A 458 1.22 -15.77 -19.92
CA GLN A 458 2.37 -16.29 -20.66
C GLN A 458 3.62 -15.40 -20.68
N LEU A 459 3.54 -14.17 -20.17
CA LEU A 459 4.72 -13.31 -20.04
C LEU A 459 5.75 -13.87 -19.06
N LEU A 460 5.33 -14.72 -18.12
CA LEU A 460 6.18 -15.32 -17.10
C LEU A 460 6.08 -16.85 -17.14
N PRO A 461 7.15 -17.56 -16.73
CA PRO A 461 7.14 -19.01 -16.57
C PRO A 461 6.02 -19.49 -15.64
N ALA A 462 5.58 -20.73 -15.83
CA ALA A 462 4.69 -21.39 -14.88
C ALA A 462 5.43 -21.66 -13.56
N THR A 463 4.70 -21.60 -12.45
CA THR A 463 5.20 -21.87 -11.09
C THR A 463 4.12 -22.67 -10.35
N PRO A 464 4.46 -23.48 -9.34
CA PRO A 464 3.46 -24.10 -8.48
C PRO A 464 2.53 -23.04 -7.91
N ARG A 465 1.22 -23.27 -8.01
CA ARG A 465 0.21 -22.32 -7.54
C ARG A 465 0.15 -22.34 -6.02
N ASN A 466 -0.08 -21.17 -5.43
CA ASN A 466 -0.24 -21.08 -3.99
C ASN A 466 -1.61 -21.62 -3.59
N VAL A 467 -1.65 -22.36 -2.48
CA VAL A 467 -2.87 -22.85 -1.87
C VAL A 467 -3.35 -21.82 -0.84
N LEU A 468 -4.66 -21.58 -0.81
CA LEU A 468 -5.30 -20.84 0.27
C LEU A 468 -5.34 -21.72 1.53
N ALA A 469 -4.28 -21.63 2.35
CA ALA A 469 -4.17 -22.33 3.63
C ALA A 469 -4.39 -21.35 4.80
N SER A 470 -4.95 -21.86 5.90
CA SER A 470 -5.01 -21.13 7.17
C SER A 470 -3.60 -20.81 7.66
N PRO A 471 -3.33 -19.61 8.20
CA PRO A 471 -2.04 -19.30 8.79
C PRO A 471 -1.71 -20.26 9.95
N HIS A 472 -0.52 -20.85 9.92
CA HIS A 472 0.05 -21.58 11.05
C HIS A 472 0.72 -20.61 12.02
N PHE A 473 0.58 -20.82 13.33
CA PHE A 473 1.25 -20.02 14.36
C PHE A 473 1.87 -20.93 15.40
N SER A 474 3.17 -21.20 15.28
CA SER A 474 3.90 -21.99 16.27
C SER A 474 4.33 -21.14 17.47
N TYR A 475 4.88 -21.80 18.49
CA TYR A 475 5.61 -21.14 19.56
C TYR A 475 6.70 -20.22 18.99
N GLY A 476 6.83 -19.00 19.53
CA GLY A 476 7.79 -17.99 19.07
C GLY A 476 7.41 -17.23 17.80
N SER A 477 6.20 -17.40 17.25
CA SER A 477 5.73 -16.74 16.01
C SER A 477 5.60 -15.21 16.04
N ARG A 478 5.85 -14.57 17.19
CA ARG A 478 5.91 -13.11 17.36
C ARG A 478 7.18 -12.64 18.08
N GLN A 479 8.11 -13.54 18.30
CA GLN A 479 9.38 -13.25 18.95
C GLN A 479 10.46 -13.21 17.88
N ASP A 480 11.30 -12.18 17.94
CA ASP A 480 12.47 -12.07 17.09
C ASP A 480 13.33 -13.34 17.24
N PRO A 481 13.56 -14.12 16.16
CA PRO A 481 14.40 -15.31 16.21
C PRO A 481 15.81 -15.05 16.74
N THR A 482 16.32 -13.81 16.58
CA THR A 482 17.64 -13.40 17.05
C THR A 482 17.66 -12.92 18.51
N GLN A 483 16.49 -12.64 19.08
CA GLN A 483 16.35 -12.00 20.41
C GLN A 483 17.15 -10.69 20.56
N GLY A 484 17.50 -10.02 19.46
CA GLY A 484 18.36 -8.83 19.47
C GLY A 484 19.82 -9.09 19.87
N GLN A 485 20.26 -10.36 19.94
CA GLN A 485 21.63 -10.72 20.30
C GLN A 485 22.60 -10.55 19.12
N GLY A 486 23.84 -10.12 19.41
CA GLY A 486 24.92 -10.15 18.43
C GLY A 486 25.31 -11.58 18.03
N LYS A 487 25.75 -11.77 16.78
CA LYS A 487 26.06 -13.09 16.22
C LYS A 487 27.08 -13.90 17.05
N ASP A 488 28.12 -13.25 17.57
CA ASP A 488 29.17 -13.91 18.37
C ASP A 488 28.60 -14.55 19.64
N ILE A 489 27.84 -13.77 20.41
CA ILE A 489 27.19 -14.22 21.65
C ILE A 489 26.15 -15.30 21.34
N ALA A 490 25.35 -15.09 20.29
CA ALA A 490 24.35 -16.05 19.88
C ALA A 490 24.97 -17.39 19.45
N ALA A 491 26.13 -17.37 18.79
CA ALA A 491 26.85 -18.58 18.38
C ALA A 491 27.39 -19.35 19.58
N GLN A 492 28.00 -18.67 20.56
CA GLN A 492 28.45 -19.31 21.80
C GLN A 492 27.27 -19.94 22.56
N ASN A 493 26.17 -19.21 22.72
CA ASN A 493 24.96 -19.72 23.35
C ASN A 493 24.34 -20.89 22.57
N PHE A 494 24.46 -20.89 21.24
CA PHE A 494 24.02 -21.98 20.40
C PHE A 494 24.87 -23.22 20.63
N THR A 495 26.20 -23.11 20.63
CA THR A 495 27.12 -24.23 20.88
C THR A 495 26.88 -24.86 22.24
N ILE A 496 26.80 -24.05 23.31
CA ILE A 496 26.51 -24.53 24.68
C ILE A 496 25.18 -25.30 24.71
N TRP A 497 24.14 -24.74 24.10
CA TRP A 497 22.84 -25.41 24.00
C TRP A 497 22.94 -26.73 23.20
N TRP A 498 23.64 -26.72 22.07
CA TRP A 498 23.75 -27.89 21.19
C TRP A 498 24.54 -29.02 21.84
N GLU A 499 25.61 -28.71 22.58
CA GLU A 499 26.40 -29.66 23.37
C GLU A 499 25.62 -30.26 24.55
N SER A 500 24.62 -29.54 25.07
CA SER A 500 23.76 -30.05 26.15
C SER A 500 22.69 -31.06 25.69
N LEU A 501 22.51 -31.25 24.38
CA LEU A 501 21.47 -32.13 23.85
C LEU A 501 21.83 -33.61 23.99
N GLY A 502 20.89 -34.40 24.50
CA GLY A 502 20.99 -35.86 24.57
C GLY A 502 20.54 -36.57 23.29
N GLN A 503 20.59 -37.91 23.30
CA GLN A 503 20.22 -38.76 22.16
C GLN A 503 18.72 -38.72 21.80
N GLU A 504 17.86 -38.10 22.63
CA GLU A 504 16.42 -37.94 22.38
C GLU A 504 16.09 -36.73 21.48
N THR A 505 17.06 -35.86 21.22
CA THR A 505 16.87 -34.69 20.37
C THR A 505 17.57 -34.88 19.03
N ILE A 506 16.83 -34.63 17.94
CA ILE A 506 17.34 -34.58 16.58
C ILE A 506 17.43 -33.13 16.16
N THR A 507 18.61 -32.71 15.71
CA THR A 507 18.79 -31.38 15.10
C THR A 507 18.99 -31.51 13.61
N VAL A 508 18.21 -30.73 12.84
CA VAL A 508 18.33 -30.64 11.39
C VAL A 508 18.83 -29.25 11.04
N PHE A 509 20.01 -29.19 10.45
CA PHE A 509 20.58 -27.97 9.88
C PHE A 509 20.29 -27.93 8.39
N SER A 510 19.98 -26.76 7.86
CA SER A 510 19.84 -26.58 6.41
C SER A 510 20.34 -25.23 5.98
N ASP A 511 20.97 -25.20 4.80
CA ASP A 511 21.49 -23.99 4.18
C ASP A 511 21.23 -24.02 2.67
N GLY A 512 21.41 -22.88 2.00
CA GLY A 512 21.21 -22.72 0.57
C GLY A 512 22.32 -21.90 -0.09
N SER A 513 22.69 -22.29 -1.30
CA SER A 513 23.70 -21.57 -2.11
C SER A 513 23.07 -21.06 -3.40
N GLU A 514 23.46 -19.85 -3.82
CA GLU A 514 23.10 -19.25 -5.11
C GLU A 514 24.37 -18.76 -5.81
N GLN A 515 24.74 -19.45 -6.90
CA GLN A 515 25.97 -19.19 -7.63
C GLN A 515 25.70 -18.90 -9.12
N GLN A 516 26.65 -18.23 -9.76
CA GLN A 516 26.70 -18.01 -11.20
C GLN A 516 27.82 -18.87 -11.79
N ILE A 517 27.46 -19.95 -12.48
CA ILE A 517 28.40 -20.89 -13.08
C ILE A 517 28.19 -20.88 -14.59
N ASN A 518 29.22 -20.49 -15.35
CA ASN A 518 29.18 -20.38 -16.82
C ASN A 518 27.99 -19.54 -17.33
N GLY A 519 27.67 -18.44 -16.63
CA GLY A 519 26.53 -17.56 -16.96
C GLY A 519 25.14 -18.13 -16.64
N THR A 520 25.08 -19.35 -16.11
CA THR A 520 23.86 -19.99 -15.62
C THR A 520 23.75 -19.83 -14.12
N ARG A 521 22.56 -19.48 -13.63
CA ARG A 521 22.32 -19.41 -12.21
C ARG A 521 22.03 -20.81 -11.67
N VAL A 522 22.80 -21.23 -10.68
CA VAL A 522 22.68 -22.50 -9.98
C VAL A 522 22.23 -22.21 -8.56
N VAL A 523 21.18 -22.91 -8.11
CA VAL A 523 20.59 -22.72 -6.77
C VAL A 523 20.43 -24.09 -6.13
N THR A 524 21.05 -24.29 -4.99
CA THR A 524 21.22 -25.60 -4.35
C THR A 524 20.95 -25.48 -2.86
N TYR A 525 20.59 -26.59 -2.23
CA TYR A 525 20.45 -26.69 -0.79
C TYR A 525 21.30 -27.84 -0.26
N GLY A 526 21.69 -27.73 1.01
CA GLY A 526 22.28 -28.79 1.80
C GLY A 526 21.54 -28.91 3.12
N TYR A 527 21.51 -30.12 3.69
CA TYR A 527 21.05 -30.34 5.05
C TYR A 527 21.88 -31.42 5.75
N ALA A 528 22.02 -31.27 7.06
CA ALA A 528 22.71 -32.21 7.92
C ALA A 528 21.84 -32.53 9.15
N ILE A 529 21.78 -33.81 9.50
CA ILE A 529 20.94 -34.33 10.58
C ILE A 529 21.86 -34.93 11.63
N TYR A 530 21.63 -34.52 12.87
CA TYR A 530 22.37 -34.99 14.03
C TYR A 530 21.43 -35.54 15.08
N GLN A 531 21.86 -36.57 15.79
CA GLN A 531 21.22 -37.08 17.00
C GLN A 531 22.20 -36.84 18.17
N GLY A 532 21.81 -35.98 19.11
CA GLY A 532 22.80 -35.29 19.95
C GLY A 532 23.80 -34.55 19.05
N GLN A 533 25.09 -34.88 19.16
CA GLN A 533 26.18 -34.29 18.37
C GLN A 533 26.72 -35.25 17.30
N ALA A 534 26.17 -36.47 17.20
CA ALA A 534 26.57 -37.44 16.19
C ALA A 534 25.84 -37.20 14.88
N ALA A 535 26.57 -37.04 13.77
CA ALA A 535 25.98 -36.92 12.44
C ALA A 535 25.35 -38.27 12.05
N VAL A 536 24.04 -38.27 11.77
CA VAL A 536 23.29 -39.49 11.43
C VAL A 536 22.90 -39.58 9.97
N ALA A 537 22.72 -38.43 9.31
CA ALA A 537 22.41 -38.38 7.88
C ALA A 537 22.69 -37.00 7.30
N THR A 538 22.88 -36.95 5.99
CA THR A 538 23.01 -35.70 5.23
C THR A 538 22.22 -35.81 3.94
N GLY A 539 22.03 -34.68 3.27
CA GLY A 539 21.57 -34.67 1.90
C GLY A 539 21.75 -33.31 1.27
N GLN A 540 21.72 -33.29 -0.06
CA GLN A 540 21.86 -32.09 -0.85
C GLN A 540 20.98 -32.19 -2.09
N GLY A 541 20.86 -31.11 -2.83
CA GLY A 541 20.21 -31.14 -4.13
C GLY A 541 19.98 -29.78 -4.74
N SER A 542 19.65 -29.80 -6.02
CA SER A 542 19.43 -28.60 -6.79
C SER A 542 17.95 -28.18 -6.88
N LEU A 543 17.74 -26.89 -7.12
CA LEU A 543 16.45 -26.28 -7.45
C LEU A 543 16.45 -25.82 -8.92
N ASN A 544 15.28 -25.45 -9.41
CA ASN A 544 15.16 -24.71 -10.67
C ASN A 544 16.01 -23.42 -10.62
N ALA A 545 16.71 -23.11 -11.72
CA ALA A 545 17.51 -21.88 -11.87
C ALA A 545 16.71 -20.58 -11.62
N LEU A 546 15.37 -20.62 -11.72
CA LEU A 546 14.45 -19.56 -11.31
C LEU A 546 13.98 -19.75 -9.85
N SER A 547 14.92 -19.95 -8.92
CA SER A 547 14.73 -19.95 -7.45
C SER A 547 15.74 -19.02 -6.78
N HIS A 548 15.64 -18.69 -5.50
CA HIS A 548 16.65 -17.89 -4.80
C HIS A 548 17.12 -18.62 -3.54
N VAL A 549 18.20 -18.18 -2.90
CA VAL A 549 18.73 -18.76 -1.65
C VAL A 549 17.64 -19.05 -0.62
N PHE A 550 16.73 -18.09 -0.39
CA PHE A 550 15.56 -18.27 0.49
C PHE A 550 14.72 -19.53 0.16
N ASP A 551 14.51 -19.81 -1.13
CA ASP A 551 13.76 -20.98 -1.56
C ASP A 551 14.55 -22.27 -1.30
N ALA A 552 15.88 -22.22 -1.47
CA ALA A 552 16.77 -23.35 -1.20
C ALA A 552 16.84 -23.68 0.29
N GLU A 553 17.05 -22.70 1.16
CA GLU A 553 17.04 -22.89 2.62
C GLU A 553 15.70 -23.51 3.08
N ALA A 554 14.57 -22.98 2.62
CA ALA A 554 13.25 -23.49 3.00
C ALA A 554 13.00 -24.92 2.49
N ILE A 555 13.43 -25.23 1.26
CA ILE A 555 13.31 -26.57 0.68
C ILE A 555 14.28 -27.56 1.34
N GLY A 556 15.49 -27.11 1.68
CA GLY A 556 16.49 -27.87 2.43
C GLY A 556 15.98 -28.24 3.81
N ALA A 557 15.42 -27.27 4.55
CA ALA A 557 14.77 -27.50 5.85
C ALA A 557 13.64 -28.54 5.74
N CYS A 558 12.79 -28.41 4.71
CA CYS A 558 11.68 -29.34 4.49
C CYS A 558 12.17 -30.76 4.15
N ARG A 559 13.21 -30.89 3.31
CA ARG A 559 13.78 -32.20 2.93
C ARG A 559 14.53 -32.84 4.09
N GLY A 560 15.30 -32.06 4.85
CA GLY A 560 15.96 -32.51 6.07
C GLY A 560 14.97 -32.97 7.14
N LEU A 561 13.87 -32.23 7.35
CA LEU A 561 12.80 -32.64 8.26
C LEU A 561 12.18 -33.96 7.82
N LYS A 562 11.86 -34.11 6.52
CA LYS A 562 11.27 -35.35 5.99
C LYS A 562 12.20 -36.54 6.19
N HIS A 563 13.50 -36.37 5.96
CA HIS A 563 14.49 -37.42 6.18
C HIS A 563 14.64 -37.74 7.67
N ALA A 564 14.67 -36.73 8.55
CA ALA A 564 14.69 -36.94 10.01
C ALA A 564 13.47 -37.73 10.51
N LEU A 565 12.29 -37.48 9.97
CA LEU A 565 11.07 -38.23 10.30
C LEU A 565 11.12 -39.69 9.84
N GLN A 566 11.85 -40.00 8.76
CA GLN A 566 12.05 -41.39 8.30
C GLN A 566 13.03 -42.16 9.19
N LEU A 567 13.97 -41.46 9.82
CA LEU A 567 14.95 -42.04 10.76
C LEU A 567 14.38 -42.19 12.17
N SER A 568 13.27 -41.50 12.49
CA SER A 568 12.69 -41.44 13.83
C SER A 568 11.56 -42.45 14.02
N LEU A 569 11.58 -43.20 15.13
CA LEU A 569 10.40 -43.96 15.57
C LEU A 569 9.36 -43.00 16.19
N PRO A 570 8.05 -43.24 16.03
CA PRO A 570 7.03 -42.16 16.02
C PRO A 570 6.70 -41.45 17.34
N SER A 571 7.31 -41.78 18.49
CA SER A 571 6.68 -41.41 19.78
C SER A 571 7.52 -40.67 20.83
N GLN A 572 8.82 -40.41 20.67
CA GLN A 572 9.62 -39.86 21.79
C GLN A 572 10.70 -38.82 21.47
N ARG A 573 10.95 -38.45 20.21
CA ARG A 573 12.06 -37.53 19.88
C ARG A 573 11.60 -36.13 19.51
N GLU A 574 12.26 -35.15 20.10
CA GLU A 574 12.12 -33.73 19.73
C GLU A 574 12.98 -33.44 18.49
N ILE A 575 12.39 -32.83 17.47
CA ILE A 575 13.14 -32.38 16.28
C ILE A 575 13.28 -30.86 16.34
N VAL A 576 14.51 -30.37 16.22
CA VAL A 576 14.80 -28.93 16.15
C VAL A 576 15.40 -28.59 14.80
N LEU A 577 14.67 -27.78 14.04
CA LEU A 577 15.18 -27.16 12.81
C LEU A 577 16.08 -25.97 13.18
N CYS A 578 17.37 -26.11 12.88
CA CYS A 578 18.40 -25.11 13.09
C CYS A 578 18.64 -24.37 11.76
N ILE A 579 18.15 -23.13 11.68
CA ILE A 579 18.13 -22.34 10.44
C ILE A 579 18.83 -21.02 10.68
N ASP A 580 19.64 -20.55 9.76
CA ASP A 580 20.38 -19.28 9.87
C ASP A 580 19.62 -18.08 9.31
N SER A 581 18.65 -18.33 8.44
CA SER A 581 17.77 -17.35 7.84
C SER A 581 16.54 -17.06 8.69
N THR A 582 16.53 -15.88 9.30
CA THR A 582 15.39 -15.37 10.07
C THR A 582 14.12 -15.34 9.24
N SER A 583 14.22 -15.06 7.93
CA SER A 583 13.07 -15.00 7.03
C SER A 583 12.40 -16.36 6.81
N VAL A 584 13.18 -17.44 6.74
CA VAL A 584 12.67 -18.82 6.68
C VAL A 584 12.05 -19.20 8.02
N ILE A 585 12.69 -18.86 9.15
CA ILE A 585 12.11 -19.08 10.48
C ILE A 585 10.76 -18.39 10.63
N TRP A 586 10.63 -17.12 10.20
CA TRP A 586 9.34 -16.42 10.20
C TRP A 586 8.30 -17.14 9.35
N GLY A 587 8.69 -17.71 8.21
CA GLY A 587 7.81 -18.49 7.35
C GLY A 587 7.37 -19.81 7.97
N ILE A 588 8.24 -20.49 8.72
CA ILE A 588 7.91 -21.73 9.45
C ILE A 588 7.03 -21.41 10.66
N ARG A 589 7.34 -20.37 11.44
CA ARG A 589 6.58 -20.03 12.64
C ARG A 589 5.23 -19.37 12.36
N GLY A 590 5.05 -18.80 11.17
CA GLY A 590 3.90 -17.98 10.80
C GLY A 590 3.20 -18.42 9.52
N ALA A 591 2.59 -17.46 8.84
CA ALA A 591 1.94 -17.70 7.55
C ALA A 591 2.95 -18.13 6.48
N ALA A 592 2.69 -19.27 5.85
CA ALA A 592 3.54 -19.83 4.80
C ALA A 592 3.83 -18.79 3.70
N PRO A 593 5.11 -18.43 3.47
CA PRO A 593 5.49 -17.52 2.41
C PRO A 593 5.02 -17.99 1.04
N ALA A 594 4.67 -17.04 0.18
CA ALA A 594 4.15 -17.30 -1.15
C ALA A 594 5.18 -17.89 -2.14
N SER A 595 6.47 -17.94 -1.78
CA SER A 595 7.53 -18.57 -2.57
C SER A 595 7.91 -19.88 -1.89
N SER A 596 8.02 -20.96 -2.66
CA SER A 596 8.18 -22.32 -2.13
C SER A 596 7.15 -22.68 -1.05
N GLN A 597 5.92 -22.14 -1.15
CA GLN A 597 4.87 -22.28 -0.13
C GLN A 597 4.62 -23.74 0.26
N TRP A 598 4.68 -24.65 -0.72
CA TRP A 598 4.50 -26.08 -0.50
C TRP A 598 5.49 -26.65 0.53
N ALA A 599 6.73 -26.15 0.60
CA ALA A 599 7.73 -26.63 1.55
C ALA A 599 7.37 -26.20 2.97
N PHE A 600 6.93 -24.94 3.14
CA PHE A 600 6.43 -24.44 4.42
C PHE A 600 5.18 -25.20 4.86
N LEU A 601 4.23 -25.47 3.96
CA LEU A 601 3.02 -26.23 4.30
C LEU A 601 3.33 -27.68 4.68
N GLN A 602 4.34 -28.30 4.08
CA GLN A 602 4.82 -29.63 4.49
C GLN A 602 5.45 -29.59 5.88
N ILE A 603 6.25 -28.56 6.19
CA ILE A 603 6.79 -28.37 7.54
C ILE A 603 5.66 -28.13 8.54
N HIS A 604 4.67 -27.28 8.23
CA HIS A 604 3.51 -27.01 9.09
C HIS A 604 2.71 -28.28 9.37
N GLY A 605 2.44 -29.09 8.35
CA GLY A 605 1.76 -30.38 8.55
C GLY A 605 2.56 -31.36 9.41
N ALA A 606 3.89 -31.36 9.31
CA ALA A 606 4.75 -32.14 10.20
C ALA A 606 4.72 -31.61 11.65
N MET A 607 4.69 -30.29 11.84
CA MET A 607 4.58 -29.65 13.16
C MET A 607 3.24 -29.94 13.86
N GLU A 608 2.19 -30.27 13.11
CA GLU A 608 0.90 -30.68 13.67
C GLU A 608 0.91 -32.13 14.19
N ALA A 609 1.78 -32.98 13.64
CA ALA A 609 1.86 -34.40 13.97
C ALA A 609 3.03 -34.77 14.89
N TYR A 610 4.10 -33.96 14.92
CA TYR A 610 5.35 -34.27 15.62
C TYR A 610 5.85 -33.08 16.45
N SER A 611 6.66 -33.34 17.48
CA SER A 611 7.31 -32.30 18.28
C SER A 611 8.46 -31.64 17.49
N VAL A 612 8.12 -30.68 16.63
CA VAL A 612 9.06 -29.96 15.78
C VAL A 612 9.18 -28.51 16.22
N LYS A 613 10.40 -28.08 16.55
CA LYS A 613 10.74 -26.71 16.96
C LYS A 613 11.67 -26.05 15.95
N THR A 614 11.78 -24.73 16.01
CA THR A 614 12.73 -23.95 15.19
C THR A 614 13.64 -23.13 16.08
N ARG A 615 14.95 -23.17 15.81
CA ARG A 615 15.97 -22.37 16.48
C ARG A 615 16.83 -21.66 15.45
N TRP A 616 17.17 -20.40 15.72
CA TRP A 616 18.10 -19.65 14.90
C TRP A 616 19.53 -20.11 15.15
N ALA A 617 20.26 -20.48 14.08
CA ALA A 617 21.67 -20.81 14.10
C ALA A 617 22.45 -19.69 13.39
N PRO A 618 23.20 -18.83 14.08
CA PRO A 618 23.90 -17.72 13.43
C PRO A 618 24.82 -18.16 12.28
N GLY A 619 24.51 -17.72 11.05
CA GLY A 619 25.30 -18.06 9.86
C GLY A 619 26.70 -17.42 9.86
N HIS A 620 27.67 -18.15 9.29
CA HIS A 620 29.12 -17.85 9.24
C HIS A 620 29.82 -17.76 10.60
N MET A 621 29.34 -18.53 11.58
CA MET A 621 29.86 -18.52 12.96
C MET A 621 30.52 -19.83 13.36
N LYS A 622 30.94 -20.68 12.41
CA LYS A 622 31.61 -21.96 12.67
C LYS A 622 30.75 -22.97 13.45
N ILE A 623 29.42 -22.85 13.36
CA ILE A 623 28.50 -23.84 13.95
C ILE A 623 28.55 -25.10 13.08
N VAL A 624 29.10 -26.18 13.62
CA VAL A 624 29.43 -27.43 12.90
C VAL A 624 28.32 -27.88 11.94
N GLY A 625 27.08 -27.97 12.44
CA GLY A 625 25.95 -28.41 11.61
C GLY A 625 25.58 -27.44 10.48
N ASN A 626 25.71 -26.12 10.72
CA ASN A 626 25.43 -25.10 9.70
C ASN A 626 26.53 -25.10 8.63
N GLU A 627 27.80 -25.13 9.04
CA GLU A 627 28.93 -25.17 8.11
C GLU A 627 28.89 -26.43 7.23
N LEU A 628 28.46 -27.58 7.78
CA LEU A 628 28.28 -28.78 6.98
C LEU A 628 27.13 -28.62 5.97
N ALA A 629 26.00 -28.02 6.37
CA ALA A 629 24.88 -27.78 5.46
C ALA A 629 25.26 -26.81 4.32
N ASP A 630 26.02 -25.74 4.63
CA ASP A 630 26.59 -24.80 3.66
C ASP A 630 27.54 -25.50 2.69
N GLN A 631 28.50 -26.29 3.22
CA GLN A 631 29.42 -27.08 2.40
C GLN A 631 28.71 -28.05 1.46
N LEU A 632 27.64 -28.70 1.91
CA LEU A 632 26.82 -29.59 1.08
C LEU A 632 26.10 -28.82 -0.04
N ALA A 633 25.55 -27.64 0.26
CA ALA A 633 24.93 -26.79 -0.74
C ALA A 633 25.95 -26.32 -1.80
N ASP A 634 27.15 -25.92 -1.37
CA ASP A 634 28.23 -25.46 -2.25
C ASP A 634 28.85 -26.61 -3.06
N ASN A 635 28.97 -27.80 -2.50
CA ASN A 635 29.43 -28.98 -3.23
C ASN A 635 28.44 -29.40 -4.30
N GLU A 636 27.13 -29.38 -3.99
CA GLU A 636 26.08 -29.60 -4.98
C GLU A 636 26.12 -28.55 -6.10
N ALA A 637 26.52 -27.30 -5.83
CA ALA A 637 26.62 -26.28 -6.87
C ALA A 637 27.73 -26.59 -7.90
N LYS A 638 28.80 -27.31 -7.52
CA LYS A 638 29.91 -27.66 -8.41
C LYS A 638 29.50 -28.67 -9.49
N ASP A 639 28.66 -29.64 -9.13
CA ASP A 639 28.10 -30.64 -10.03
C ASP A 639 26.59 -30.83 -9.74
N PRO A 640 25.73 -29.91 -10.22
CA PRO A 640 24.34 -29.83 -9.81
C PRO A 640 23.51 -30.97 -10.41
N HIS A 641 22.88 -31.76 -9.54
CA HIS A 641 21.93 -32.78 -9.95
C HIS A 641 20.70 -32.16 -10.62
N GLN A 642 20.01 -32.94 -11.45
CA GLN A 642 18.76 -32.47 -12.03
C GLN A 642 17.68 -32.28 -10.93
N PRO A 643 17.09 -31.08 -10.79
CA PRO A 643 16.07 -30.86 -9.77
C PRO A 643 14.82 -31.69 -10.09
N TYR A 644 14.16 -32.19 -9.04
CA TYR A 644 12.98 -33.06 -9.16
C TYR A 644 11.77 -32.55 -8.37
N GLY A 645 10.58 -33.08 -8.69
CA GLY A 645 9.33 -32.73 -8.04
C GLY A 645 9.00 -31.24 -8.15
N MET A 646 8.44 -30.65 -7.07
CA MET A 646 8.11 -29.22 -7.06
C MET A 646 9.34 -28.31 -7.05
N ALA A 647 10.51 -28.79 -6.60
CA ALA A 647 11.76 -28.03 -6.64
C ALA A 647 12.31 -27.84 -8.08
N ALA A 648 11.90 -28.70 -9.02
CA ALA A 648 12.21 -28.55 -10.45
C ALA A 648 11.46 -27.41 -11.13
N SER A 649 10.43 -26.86 -10.48
CA SER A 649 9.63 -25.78 -11.03
C SER A 649 10.15 -24.41 -10.60
N PRO A 650 10.02 -23.37 -11.43
CA PRO A 650 10.31 -22.00 -11.02
C PRO A 650 9.55 -21.60 -9.76
N THR A 651 10.15 -20.78 -8.90
CA THR A 651 9.49 -20.25 -7.71
C THR A 651 8.85 -18.90 -7.98
N ARG A 652 7.95 -18.48 -7.09
CA ARG A 652 7.32 -17.16 -7.17
C ARG A 652 8.36 -16.03 -7.15
N SER A 653 9.37 -16.12 -6.30
CA SER A 653 10.46 -15.14 -6.21
C SER A 653 11.25 -15.09 -7.54
N GLY A 654 11.52 -16.25 -8.16
CA GLY A 654 12.17 -16.39 -9.45
C GLY A 654 11.41 -15.72 -10.59
N ILE A 655 10.13 -16.03 -10.76
CA ILE A 655 9.31 -15.40 -11.82
C ILE A 655 9.12 -13.89 -11.57
N ARG A 656 9.13 -13.43 -10.31
CA ARG A 656 9.12 -11.99 -10.00
C ARG A 656 10.42 -11.32 -10.46
N THR A 657 11.56 -12.01 -10.36
CA THR A 657 12.84 -11.53 -10.90
C THR A 657 12.82 -11.43 -12.42
N VAL A 658 12.23 -12.40 -13.12
CA VAL A 658 12.00 -12.30 -14.57
C VAL A 658 11.15 -11.08 -14.90
N GLY A 659 10.04 -10.87 -14.19
CA GLY A 659 9.20 -9.68 -14.35
C GLY A 659 9.95 -8.37 -14.11
N ARG A 660 10.82 -8.31 -13.08
CA ARG A 660 11.66 -7.12 -12.82
C ARG A 660 12.62 -6.83 -13.99
N ARG A 661 13.28 -7.84 -14.55
CA ARG A 661 14.17 -7.68 -15.72
C ARG A 661 13.41 -7.16 -16.95
N LEU A 662 12.20 -7.67 -17.20
CA LEU A 662 11.34 -7.17 -18.28
C LEU A 662 10.93 -5.70 -18.07
N LEU A 663 10.65 -5.30 -16.83
CA LEU A 663 10.35 -3.92 -16.49
C LEU A 663 11.57 -3.00 -16.63
N GLU A 664 12.75 -3.47 -16.21
CA GLU A 664 14.03 -2.76 -16.40
C GLU A 664 14.29 -2.51 -17.89
N HIS A 665 14.18 -3.55 -18.72
CA HIS A 665 14.31 -3.39 -20.17
C HIS A 665 13.31 -2.40 -20.77
N THR A 666 12.05 -2.42 -20.30
CA THR A 666 11.02 -1.46 -20.73
C THR A 666 11.40 -0.03 -20.38
N ARG A 667 11.90 0.17 -19.16
CA ARG A 667 12.32 1.47 -18.63
C ARG A 667 13.52 2.01 -19.38
N ASP A 668 14.50 1.17 -19.65
CA ASP A 668 15.74 1.54 -20.36
C ASP A 668 15.45 1.86 -21.83
N THR A 669 14.59 1.06 -22.48
CA THR A 669 14.13 1.34 -23.85
C THR A 669 13.38 2.66 -23.93
N TRP A 670 12.46 2.92 -22.98
CA TRP A 670 11.75 4.19 -22.93
C TRP A 670 12.71 5.35 -22.70
N TRP A 671 13.68 5.21 -21.79
CA TRP A 671 14.64 6.26 -21.50
C TRP A 671 15.54 6.54 -22.69
N LYS A 672 16.05 5.51 -23.38
CA LYS A 672 16.86 5.66 -24.61
C LYS A 672 16.11 6.42 -25.71
N ASP A 673 14.82 6.12 -25.92
CA ASP A 673 13.97 6.88 -26.87
C ASP A 673 13.84 8.35 -26.45
N LYS A 674 13.64 8.64 -25.16
CA LYS A 674 13.45 10.03 -24.70
C LYS A 674 14.73 10.82 -24.60
N SER A 675 15.80 10.23 -24.09
CA SER A 675 17.09 10.89 -23.89
C SER A 675 17.74 11.31 -25.22
N SER A 676 17.53 10.53 -26.29
CA SER A 676 18.01 10.89 -27.65
C SER A 676 17.44 12.19 -28.21
N ARG A 677 16.35 12.70 -27.64
CA ARG A 677 15.70 13.96 -28.05
C ARG A 677 15.97 15.11 -27.07
N LEU A 678 16.77 14.88 -26.04
CA LEU A 678 17.16 15.90 -25.07
C LEU A 678 18.43 16.62 -25.54
N SER A 679 18.67 17.81 -25.01
CA SER A 679 19.88 18.59 -25.29
C SER A 679 21.14 17.82 -24.91
N ALA A 680 22.22 17.98 -25.69
CA ALA A 680 23.55 17.43 -25.37
C ALA A 680 24.00 17.77 -23.94
N TRP A 681 23.67 18.98 -23.46
CA TRP A 681 23.93 19.41 -22.10
C TRP A 681 23.29 18.50 -21.04
N TYR A 682 22.05 18.10 -21.22
CA TYR A 682 21.37 17.25 -20.25
C TYR A 682 21.89 15.81 -20.31
N THR A 683 22.18 15.31 -21.51
CA THR A 683 22.67 13.94 -21.69
C THR A 683 24.09 13.73 -21.16
N GLN A 684 24.92 14.78 -21.10
CA GLN A 684 26.29 14.70 -20.57
C GLN A 684 26.35 14.29 -19.09
N TRP A 685 25.27 14.50 -18.32
CA TRP A 685 25.17 14.09 -16.92
C TRP A 685 24.99 12.58 -16.74
N GLN A 686 24.80 11.81 -17.82
CA GLN A 686 24.71 10.33 -17.83
C GLN A 686 23.73 9.74 -16.81
N LEU A 687 22.63 10.45 -16.64
CA LEU A 687 21.65 10.23 -15.60
C LEU A 687 20.75 9.02 -15.90
N PRO A 688 20.73 7.97 -15.06
CA PRO A 688 19.83 6.84 -15.26
C PRO A 688 18.39 7.25 -14.97
N TYR A 689 17.44 6.57 -15.63
CA TYR A 689 16.03 6.67 -15.32
C TYR A 689 15.63 5.58 -14.33
N ASP A 690 15.72 5.89 -13.03
CA ASP A 690 15.29 4.98 -11.95
C ASP A 690 14.05 5.52 -11.24
N THR A 691 13.00 4.71 -11.21
CA THR A 691 11.72 5.02 -10.56
C THR A 691 11.56 4.32 -9.21
N ARG A 692 12.48 3.39 -8.87
CA ARG A 692 12.42 2.61 -7.62
C ARG A 692 13.00 3.38 -6.44
N ARG A 693 14.16 4.01 -6.65
CA ARG A 693 14.87 4.77 -5.62
C ARG A 693 14.46 6.24 -5.68
N THR A 694 14.24 6.85 -4.53
CA THR A 694 14.07 8.31 -4.42
C THR A 694 15.45 8.95 -4.53
N PRO A 695 15.72 9.85 -5.50
CA PRO A 695 16.99 10.56 -5.58
C PRO A 695 17.24 11.37 -4.31
N ALA A 696 18.46 11.30 -3.76
CA ALA A 696 18.82 12.01 -2.54
C ALA A 696 18.59 13.54 -2.65
N ALA A 697 18.80 14.10 -3.85
CA ALA A 697 18.56 15.52 -4.12
C ALA A 697 17.11 15.97 -3.87
N LEU A 698 16.12 15.06 -3.90
CA LEU A 698 14.72 15.42 -3.61
C LEU A 698 14.45 15.76 -2.13
N TRP A 699 15.41 15.48 -1.24
CA TRP A 699 15.35 15.84 0.16
C TRP A 699 15.96 17.22 0.45
N LEU A 700 16.60 17.85 -0.53
CA LEU A 700 17.11 19.21 -0.42
C LEU A 700 15.98 20.21 -0.17
N PRO A 701 16.27 21.33 0.51
CA PRO A 701 15.37 22.48 0.53
C PRO A 701 14.99 22.90 -0.90
N ARG A 702 13.73 23.29 -1.12
CA ARG A 702 13.19 23.49 -2.47
C ARG A 702 13.96 24.52 -3.30
N ARG A 703 14.39 25.63 -2.69
CA ARG A 703 15.25 26.64 -3.34
C ARG A 703 16.57 26.05 -3.84
N ILE A 704 17.17 25.11 -3.09
CA ILE A 704 18.43 24.46 -3.44
C ILE A 704 18.20 23.41 -4.54
N LEU A 705 17.14 22.60 -4.42
CA LEU A 705 16.75 21.66 -5.46
C LEU A 705 16.46 22.37 -6.79
N ALA A 706 15.81 23.53 -6.77
CA ALA A 706 15.55 24.33 -7.97
C ALA A 706 16.86 24.66 -8.72
N LYS A 707 17.93 25.02 -7.99
CA LYS A 707 19.25 25.30 -8.55
C LYS A 707 19.85 24.06 -9.24
N VAL A 708 19.78 22.89 -8.59
CA VAL A 708 20.23 21.61 -9.20
C VAL A 708 19.49 21.33 -10.51
N LEU A 709 18.16 21.48 -10.51
CA LEU A 709 17.33 21.25 -11.70
C LEU A 709 17.63 22.25 -12.82
N MET A 710 17.86 23.52 -12.49
CA MET A 710 18.27 24.56 -13.45
C MET A 710 19.62 24.22 -14.07
N ILE A 711 20.63 23.89 -13.27
CA ILE A 711 21.98 23.55 -13.76
C ILE A 711 21.92 22.34 -14.70
N ARG A 712 21.21 21.28 -14.30
CA ARG A 712 21.10 20.06 -15.11
C ARG A 712 20.35 20.28 -16.41
N SER A 713 19.21 20.97 -16.35
CA SER A 713 18.32 21.13 -17.51
C SER A 713 18.66 22.33 -18.39
N THR A 714 19.45 23.29 -17.92
CA THR A 714 19.62 24.66 -18.47
C THR A 714 18.36 25.52 -18.47
N HIS A 715 17.20 24.97 -18.09
CA HIS A 715 15.96 25.74 -18.00
C HIS A 715 15.92 26.49 -16.66
N GLY A 716 16.26 27.77 -16.71
CA GLY A 716 16.39 28.60 -15.54
C GLY A 716 16.66 30.06 -15.86
N ASP A 717 16.91 30.83 -14.81
CA ASP A 717 17.40 32.22 -14.87
C ASP A 717 18.86 32.25 -15.40
N PHE A 718 19.00 32.04 -16.70
CA PHE A 718 20.25 32.07 -17.44
C PHE A 718 20.11 32.96 -18.67
N GLU A 719 21.21 33.62 -19.06
CA GLU A 719 21.20 34.59 -20.17
C GLU A 719 20.59 34.02 -21.45
N TRP A 720 20.99 32.80 -21.84
CA TRP A 720 20.49 32.16 -23.05
C TRP A 720 18.95 31.97 -23.01
N TYR A 721 18.40 31.70 -21.82
CA TYR A 721 16.98 31.46 -21.63
C TYR A 721 16.20 32.77 -21.78
N HIS A 722 16.65 33.85 -21.14
CA HIS A 722 16.05 35.18 -21.29
C HIS A 722 16.14 35.68 -22.73
N ARG A 723 17.26 35.45 -23.42
CA ARG A 723 17.42 35.77 -24.85
C ARG A 723 16.43 34.99 -25.73
N LYS A 724 16.26 33.69 -25.48
CA LYS A 724 15.35 32.83 -26.25
C LYS A 724 13.89 33.27 -26.14
N PHE A 725 13.47 33.79 -24.99
CA PHE A 725 12.08 34.19 -24.72
C PHE A 725 11.87 35.71 -24.73
N ASN A 726 12.88 36.49 -25.14
CA ASN A 726 12.83 37.95 -25.26
C ASN A 726 12.37 38.66 -23.97
N HIS A 727 12.93 38.27 -22.83
CA HIS A 727 12.64 38.93 -21.54
C HIS A 727 13.50 40.19 -21.36
N GLU A 728 12.94 41.24 -20.75
CA GLU A 728 13.66 42.45 -20.36
C GLU A 728 14.69 42.16 -19.23
N ASP A 729 15.75 42.96 -19.20
CA ASP A 729 17.12 42.62 -18.77
C ASP A 729 17.30 42.10 -17.32
N THR A 730 17.28 40.77 -17.13
CA THR A 730 17.73 40.09 -15.88
C THR A 730 18.78 39.01 -16.12
N SER A 731 19.53 39.13 -17.21
CA SER A 731 20.42 38.07 -17.72
C SER A 731 21.78 37.96 -17.03
N LYS A 732 22.16 39.00 -16.26
CA LYS A 732 23.46 39.14 -15.61
C LYS A 732 23.37 38.89 -14.10
N CYS A 733 24.42 38.30 -13.56
CA CYS A 733 24.62 38.15 -12.12
C CYS A 733 25.07 39.49 -11.51
N LEU A 734 24.92 39.69 -10.20
CA LEU A 734 25.46 40.88 -9.51
C LEU A 734 26.98 41.06 -9.65
N CYS A 735 27.72 40.01 -10.05
CA CYS A 735 29.14 40.18 -10.39
C CYS A 735 29.38 40.79 -11.79
N GLY A 736 28.32 41.17 -12.52
CA GLY A 736 28.35 41.78 -13.84
C GLY A 736 28.47 40.81 -15.01
N ARG A 737 28.70 39.51 -14.76
CA ARG A 737 28.83 38.49 -15.81
C ARG A 737 27.48 37.84 -16.16
N PRO A 738 27.29 37.35 -17.40
CA PRO A 738 26.13 36.56 -17.78
C PRO A 738 25.91 35.33 -16.90
N LYS A 739 24.65 35.04 -16.54
CA LYS A 739 24.29 33.82 -15.82
C LYS A 739 24.36 32.62 -16.78
N THR A 740 25.27 31.69 -16.49
CA THR A 740 25.36 30.37 -17.14
C THR A 740 25.25 29.25 -16.10
N PRO A 741 24.93 28.00 -16.49
CA PRO A 741 24.83 26.89 -15.54
C PRO A 741 26.07 26.70 -14.66
N GLU A 742 27.25 26.86 -15.25
CA GLU A 742 28.55 26.75 -14.57
C GLU A 742 28.96 28.00 -13.77
N HIS A 743 28.23 29.11 -13.95
CA HIS A 743 28.55 30.39 -13.33
C HIS A 743 28.66 30.31 -11.80
N LEU A 744 27.93 29.38 -11.17
CA LEU A 744 27.99 29.10 -9.74
C LEU A 744 29.42 28.93 -9.20
N VAL A 745 30.28 28.26 -9.97
CA VAL A 745 31.69 27.99 -9.58
C VAL A 745 32.60 29.18 -9.87
N PHE A 746 32.31 29.93 -10.93
CA PHE A 746 33.16 31.02 -11.41
C PHE A 746 32.76 32.40 -10.90
N CYS A 747 31.65 32.50 -10.17
CA CYS A 747 31.14 33.79 -9.70
C CYS A 747 32.13 34.43 -8.73
N LYS A 748 32.46 35.72 -8.93
CA LYS A 748 33.38 36.47 -8.05
C LYS A 748 32.92 36.46 -6.58
N ARG A 749 31.61 36.47 -6.32
CA ARG A 749 31.04 36.35 -4.96
C ARG A 749 31.31 34.96 -4.38
N ALA A 750 31.05 33.91 -5.16
CA ALA A 750 31.31 32.54 -4.74
C ALA A 750 32.80 32.32 -4.47
N THR A 751 33.69 32.80 -5.35
CA THR A 751 35.16 32.68 -5.17
C THR A 751 35.69 33.45 -3.97
N THR A 752 35.08 34.59 -3.61
CA THR A 752 35.44 35.35 -2.39
C THR A 752 35.16 34.55 -1.11
N HIS A 753 34.03 33.82 -1.08
CA HIS A 753 33.67 32.97 0.04
C HIS A 753 34.19 31.53 -0.07
N PHE A 754 34.82 31.17 -1.19
CA PHE A 754 35.32 29.83 -1.47
C PHE A 754 36.38 29.36 -0.48
N LYS A 755 37.18 30.28 0.09
CA LYS A 755 38.11 29.95 1.17
C LYS A 755 37.42 29.40 2.43
N LYS A 756 36.14 29.74 2.64
CA LYS A 756 35.32 29.26 3.77
C LYS A 756 34.68 27.90 3.49
N TRP A 757 34.75 27.39 2.26
CA TRP A 757 34.23 26.07 1.90
C TRP A 757 35.24 24.99 2.33
N PRO A 758 34.88 24.07 3.25
CA PRO A 758 35.80 23.07 3.79
C PRO A 758 36.25 22.04 2.76
N LEU A 759 35.39 21.67 1.81
CA LEU A 759 35.68 20.68 0.76
C LEU A 759 36.11 21.35 -0.55
N ARG A 760 36.82 22.47 -0.46
CA ARG A 760 37.32 23.18 -1.64
C ARG A 760 38.43 22.36 -2.31
N PRO A 761 38.48 22.30 -3.65
CA PRO A 761 39.63 21.75 -4.35
C PRO A 761 40.88 22.57 -4.04
N ILE A 762 42.04 21.89 -4.03
CA ILE A 762 43.36 22.51 -3.80
C ILE A 762 43.62 23.60 -4.84
N VAL A 763 43.25 23.33 -6.10
CA VAL A 763 43.29 24.30 -7.20
C VAL A 763 41.85 24.63 -7.62
N PRO A 764 41.43 25.91 -7.58
CA PRO A 764 40.12 26.31 -8.05
C PRO A 764 39.94 26.01 -9.55
N PRO A 765 38.73 25.62 -10.00
CA PRO A 765 38.46 25.43 -11.42
C PRO A 765 38.73 26.70 -12.23
N ARG A 766 39.50 26.58 -13.31
CA ARG A 766 39.90 27.71 -14.18
C ARG A 766 39.23 27.63 -15.54
N THR A 767 38.99 26.41 -16.02
CA THR A 767 38.33 26.17 -17.31
C THR A 767 36.87 25.77 -17.12
N ARG A 768 36.04 26.03 -18.13
CA ARG A 768 34.62 25.63 -18.12
C ARG A 768 34.43 24.14 -17.83
N GLN A 769 35.31 23.30 -18.39
CA GLN A 769 35.28 21.85 -18.22
C GLN A 769 35.58 21.44 -16.78
N GLU A 770 36.60 22.02 -16.14
CA GLU A 770 36.89 21.81 -14.73
C GLU A 770 35.73 22.26 -13.82
N GLY A 771 35.11 23.40 -14.13
CA GLY A 771 33.97 23.89 -13.35
C GLY A 771 32.76 22.98 -13.45
N LEU A 772 32.50 22.40 -14.63
CA LEU A 772 31.44 21.43 -14.83
C LEU A 772 31.71 20.10 -14.12
N ALA A 773 32.95 19.59 -14.20
CA ALA A 773 33.34 18.39 -13.46
C ALA A 773 33.18 18.59 -11.94
N TYR A 774 33.58 19.76 -11.44
CA TYR A 774 33.41 20.12 -10.04
C TYR A 774 31.93 20.23 -9.63
N LEU A 775 31.08 20.85 -10.46
CA LEU A 775 29.64 20.89 -10.21
C LEU A 775 29.00 19.51 -10.21
N ALA A 776 29.44 18.61 -11.10
CA ALA A 776 28.95 17.24 -11.14
C ALA A 776 29.24 16.52 -9.81
N GLN A 777 30.48 16.61 -9.31
CA GLN A 777 30.87 16.04 -8.02
C GLN A 777 30.03 16.60 -6.86
N LEU A 778 29.86 17.92 -6.79
CA LEU A 778 29.04 18.55 -5.76
C LEU A 778 27.57 18.11 -5.84
N ILE A 779 26.97 18.10 -7.03
CA ILE A 779 25.54 17.76 -7.20
C ILE A 779 25.27 16.28 -6.90
N ASP A 780 26.24 15.39 -7.15
CA ASP A 780 26.15 13.97 -6.80
C ASP A 780 26.19 13.73 -5.28
N GLN A 781 26.62 14.73 -4.51
CA GLN A 781 26.54 14.78 -3.06
C GLN A 781 25.62 15.91 -2.58
N PRO A 782 24.28 15.72 -2.58
CA PRO A 782 23.32 16.79 -2.31
C PRO A 782 23.60 17.62 -1.06
N GLN A 783 23.99 16.98 0.06
CA GLN A 783 24.31 17.67 1.31
C GLN A 783 25.54 18.59 1.17
N GLU A 784 26.55 18.18 0.41
CA GLU A 784 27.71 19.01 0.11
C GLU A 784 27.31 20.18 -0.78
N PHE A 785 26.49 19.96 -1.82
CA PHE A 785 25.97 21.04 -2.66
C PHE A 785 25.16 22.07 -1.86
N GLU A 786 24.31 21.61 -0.94
CA GLU A 786 23.55 22.51 -0.05
C GLU A 786 24.48 23.38 0.78
N THR A 787 25.47 22.73 1.41
CA THR A 787 26.43 23.42 2.27
C THR A 787 27.28 24.40 1.46
N PHE A 788 27.72 24.00 0.26
CA PHE A 788 28.45 24.86 -0.67
C PHE A 788 27.63 26.12 -1.01
N VAL A 789 26.37 25.97 -1.41
CA VAL A 789 25.49 27.09 -1.76
C VAL A 789 25.25 28.02 -0.55
N LYS A 790 25.08 27.46 0.65
CA LYS A 790 24.94 28.23 1.90
C LYS A 790 26.20 29.02 2.25
N VAL A 791 27.37 28.37 2.22
CA VAL A 791 28.66 28.97 2.61
C VAL A 791 29.12 30.04 1.62
N THR A 792 28.96 29.78 0.33
CA THR A 792 29.42 30.70 -0.72
C THR A 792 28.48 31.88 -0.95
N ASN A 793 27.32 31.89 -0.29
CA ASN A 793 26.23 32.85 -0.49
C ASN A 793 25.91 33.08 -1.98
N SER A 794 26.15 32.07 -2.80
CA SER A 794 26.05 32.16 -4.25
C SER A 794 24.59 31.91 -4.67
N PHE A 795 24.04 32.82 -5.49
CA PHE A 795 22.61 32.89 -5.82
C PHE A 795 21.69 33.20 -4.62
N TYR A 796 22.13 34.04 -3.67
CA TYR A 796 21.20 34.78 -2.81
C TYR A 796 21.21 36.23 -3.26
N ASP A 797 20.21 36.60 -4.04
CA ASP A 797 19.65 37.94 -4.09
C ASP A 797 18.15 37.75 -3.78
N GLU A 798 17.78 38.14 -2.55
CA GLU A 798 16.44 38.12 -1.88
C GLU A 798 15.72 36.76 -1.67
#